data_AF-A0A2G8RS74-F1
#
_entry.id   AF-A0A2G8RS74-F1
#
_cell.length_a   1.000
_cell.length_b   1.000
_cell.length_c   1.000
_cell.angle_alpha   90.00
_cell.angle_beta   90.00
_cell.angle_gamma   90.00
#
_symmetry.space_group_name_H-M   'P 1'
#
loop_
_entity.id
_entity.type
_entity.pdbx_description
1 polymer ?
#
loop_
_entity_poly.entity_id
_entity_poly.type
_entity_poly.pdbx_seq_one_letter_code
_entity_poly.pdbx_strand_id
1 'polypeptide(L)'
;MPPPTSVDSWLSSRRFGIVIDAGSSGSRLQIYSWKDARTVRQEHGADALRSLPEVGKGTENGEEWSIKSEPGLSYFADNVQGIPTYLAPLLEHARTHIPPSLQPETPLFLLATAGMRLLTPEKQAHVLSATCEFLRFHSNFKIDDPSSNGPCGSSVRIITGEEEGLFGWIAVNYLMDGFKGSDDTRLTYGFLDMGGASTQIAFEPSKQEQERAKNLLDVRLRLLDGHDINHKVFVTTWLGYGTNQARERYVGRLINDYEANRTLSTEPEHINDPCLPKDLILLNTPVQPETASDHAKSTHKFVGTGSWEQCLQRTLPLLNKDAPCPDSHCLFNGVSVPAIDFTASHFIGVSEYWYSTEQSFGLGGAYDFVQYERAASEFCAQDWTRVLEGHEDKRKQGHEHLGGDGEVEEDGVIVDTGRWGLDVEIPRLQMQCFKAAWLVNVLHEGIRMPRIVDAGGNVTAATAGGEKVTAQAQTKGLGRPSFQSMDAVGDIAITWTLGKMVLEASKEVPPVSRQAKPIVDPLDDIPDISTSPVQPIRPPFLDFDAFEDSISQHLPPSLTRHQLGFSPVAFVFYLFICALFTSSLYRLRHRIRSTVRRFVNKRERSYIAEGYMMEEGLSLTGGTLPPSRSAPGPRLSFNNIVRPIQRLASNGLRQSRPSPLTISRESSTTSEQHSPARVSPMRSLSFPGIQTVSNIGPHDEPNGTATAYGPAPSSPRLPDGSFVSNGSVSSLQSRSRNSSHINLSSLAPRQAISRTFSGGNHAPSAPYRDE
;
A
#
# COMPACT_ATOMS: atom_id res chain seq x y z
N MET A 1 15.65 -15.53 28.27
CA MET A 1 16.54 -14.35 28.16
C MET A 1 15.81 -13.17 28.77
N PRO A 2 16.49 -12.15 29.32
CA PRO A 2 15.87 -10.83 29.48
C PRO A 2 15.47 -10.28 28.09
N PRO A 3 14.50 -9.36 27.99
CA PRO A 3 14.13 -8.76 26.71
C PRO A 3 15.31 -7.93 26.16
N PRO A 4 15.58 -7.94 24.84
CA PRO A 4 16.75 -7.26 24.26
C PRO A 4 16.78 -5.75 24.54
N THR A 5 15.60 -5.13 24.71
CA THR A 5 15.40 -3.74 25.16
C THR A 5 15.99 -3.38 26.53
N SER A 6 16.51 -4.36 27.28
CA SER A 6 17.22 -4.17 28.55
C SER A 6 18.75 -4.29 28.45
N VAL A 7 19.27 -4.58 27.26
CA VAL A 7 20.70 -4.75 26.98
C VAL A 7 21.18 -3.72 25.94
N ASP A 8 20.31 -3.39 24.99
CA ASP A 8 20.52 -2.39 23.94
C ASP A 8 19.97 -1.03 24.38
N SER A 9 20.83 0.00 24.36
CA SER A 9 20.50 1.37 24.75
C SER A 9 19.72 2.16 23.69
N TRP A 10 19.82 1.81 22.41
CA TRP A 10 19.10 2.48 21.31
C TRP A 10 17.66 1.98 21.20
N LEU A 11 17.42 0.69 21.49
CA LEU A 11 16.09 0.09 21.63
C LEU A 11 15.36 0.48 22.92
N SER A 12 16.06 0.96 23.95
CA SER A 12 15.46 1.33 25.23
C SER A 12 14.51 2.53 25.08
N SER A 13 13.28 2.39 25.58
CA SER A 13 12.19 3.37 25.39
C SER A 13 11.89 3.76 23.93
N ARG A 14 12.31 2.97 22.94
CA ARG A 14 12.04 3.24 21.51
C ARG A 14 10.76 2.55 21.05
N ARG A 15 9.96 3.29 20.28
CA ARG A 15 8.75 2.87 19.57
C ARG A 15 9.07 2.71 18.09
N PHE A 16 8.32 1.85 17.41
CA PHE A 16 8.50 1.54 16.00
C PHE A 16 7.16 1.54 15.28
N GLY A 17 7.16 1.84 13.99
CA GLY A 17 6.03 1.69 13.10
C GLY A 17 6.48 1.25 11.71
N ILE A 18 5.70 0.39 11.06
CA ILE A 18 5.98 -0.10 9.70
C ILE A 18 4.88 0.40 8.77
N VAL A 19 5.26 0.99 7.64
CA VAL A 19 4.34 1.30 6.55
C VAL A 19 4.78 0.58 5.28
N ILE A 20 3.85 -0.13 4.64
CA ILE A 20 3.97 -0.63 3.29
C ILE A 20 3.13 0.28 2.40
N ASP A 21 3.79 1.22 1.73
CA ASP A 21 3.26 1.95 0.58
C ASP A 21 2.97 0.92 -0.52
N ALA A 22 1.70 0.69 -0.86
CA ALA A 22 1.30 -0.20 -1.94
C ALA A 22 0.84 0.59 -3.18
N GLY A 23 1.83 1.21 -3.82
CA GLY A 23 1.68 1.96 -5.07
C GLY A 23 1.44 1.12 -6.32
N SER A 24 1.19 1.82 -7.43
CA SER A 24 0.81 1.22 -8.73
C SER A 24 1.95 0.57 -9.52
N SER A 25 3.21 0.88 -9.18
CA SER A 25 4.42 0.39 -9.87
C SER A 25 5.41 -0.30 -8.93
N GLY A 26 4.93 -0.73 -7.76
CA GLY A 26 5.71 -1.39 -6.72
C GLY A 26 5.18 -1.07 -5.33
N SER A 27 5.58 -1.87 -4.36
CA SER A 27 5.35 -1.61 -2.94
C SER A 27 6.67 -1.29 -2.24
N ARG A 28 6.68 -0.31 -1.34
CA ARG A 28 7.83 0.01 -0.49
C ARG A 28 7.47 -0.22 0.95
N LEU A 29 8.23 -1.07 1.65
CA LEU A 29 8.19 -1.14 3.10
C LEU A 29 9.19 -0.14 3.66
N GLN A 30 8.75 0.66 4.63
CA GLN A 30 9.55 1.61 5.39
C GLN A 30 9.34 1.36 6.89
N ILE A 31 10.44 1.32 7.63
CA ILE A 31 10.47 1.18 9.09
C ILE A 31 10.83 2.54 9.68
N TYR A 32 9.99 3.01 10.61
CA TYR A 32 10.17 4.26 11.33
C TYR A 32 10.34 3.99 12.84
N SER A 33 11.00 4.91 13.56
CA SER A 33 11.10 4.84 15.01
C SER A 33 11.08 6.22 15.68
N TRP A 34 10.63 6.26 16.93
CA TRP A 34 10.60 7.45 17.79
C TRP A 34 10.84 7.06 19.27
N LYS A 35 11.25 8.00 20.12
CA LYS A 35 11.31 7.79 21.58
C LYS A 35 9.91 7.88 22.19
N ASP A 36 9.62 7.06 23.21
CA ASP A 36 8.39 7.21 24.02
C ASP A 36 8.34 8.61 24.65
N ALA A 37 7.27 9.36 24.38
CA ALA A 37 7.15 10.75 24.78
C ALA A 37 7.32 10.97 26.30
N ARG A 38 7.01 9.97 27.14
CA ARG A 38 7.22 10.07 28.60
C ARG A 38 8.69 10.06 29.00
N THR A 39 9.55 9.41 28.21
CA THR A 39 11.01 9.40 28.42
C THR A 39 11.60 10.72 27.95
N VAL A 40 11.22 11.21 26.76
CA VAL A 40 11.67 12.53 26.25
C VAL A 40 11.33 13.66 27.22
N ARG A 41 10.12 13.64 27.81
CA ARG A 41 9.68 14.60 28.85
C ARG A 41 10.44 14.54 30.18
N GLN A 42 11.24 13.50 30.41
CA GLN A 42 12.09 13.35 31.60
C GLN A 42 13.55 13.70 31.28
N GLU A 43 14.00 13.47 30.05
CA GLU A 43 15.35 13.78 29.57
C GLU A 43 15.54 15.26 29.22
N HIS A 44 14.50 15.96 28.76
CA HIS A 44 14.60 17.33 28.21
C HIS A 44 13.80 18.38 29.00
N GLY A 45 14.28 19.63 28.94
CA GLY A 45 13.65 20.80 29.56
C GLY A 45 12.40 21.32 28.82
N ALA A 46 11.67 22.24 29.47
CA ALA A 46 10.34 22.67 29.05
C ALA A 46 10.20 23.14 27.59
N ASP A 47 11.21 23.85 27.06
CA ASP A 47 11.17 24.39 25.69
C ASP A 47 11.19 23.28 24.62
N ALA A 48 11.87 22.17 24.90
CA ALA A 48 11.90 20.99 24.02
C ALA A 48 10.59 20.19 24.03
N LEU A 49 9.62 20.55 24.88
CA LEU A 49 8.32 19.88 24.94
C LEU A 49 7.29 20.53 24.00
N ARG A 50 7.63 21.67 23.38
CA ARG A 50 6.81 22.38 22.38
C ARG A 50 7.08 21.94 20.93
N SER A 51 7.56 20.71 20.74
CA SER A 51 7.69 20.07 19.43
C SER A 51 6.81 18.83 19.33
N LEU A 52 6.60 18.37 18.10
CA LEU A 52 6.09 17.02 17.85
C LEU A 52 7.13 15.96 18.28
N PRO A 53 6.74 14.69 18.46
CA PRO A 53 7.68 13.59 18.68
C PRO A 53 8.66 13.45 17.51
N GLU A 54 9.93 13.16 17.82
CA GLU A 54 10.97 12.94 16.82
C GLU A 54 10.83 11.55 16.18
N VAL A 55 10.14 11.50 15.04
CA VAL A 55 10.05 10.34 14.15
C VAL A 55 11.20 10.40 13.16
N GLY A 56 12.02 9.34 13.17
CA GLY A 56 13.12 9.11 12.24
C GLY A 56 13.13 7.67 11.72
N LYS A 57 14.25 7.25 11.17
CA LYS A 57 14.44 5.91 10.58
C LYS A 57 14.33 4.79 11.62
N GLY A 58 13.96 3.60 11.16
CA GLY A 58 13.74 2.40 11.98
C GLY A 58 14.96 1.55 12.29
N THR A 59 16.18 2.05 12.04
CA THR A 59 17.46 1.32 12.21
C THR A 59 18.51 2.21 12.88
N GLU A 60 19.43 1.61 13.65
CA GLU A 60 20.42 2.36 14.46
C GLU A 60 21.42 3.15 13.60
N ASN A 61 21.86 2.58 12.49
CA ASN A 61 22.75 3.22 11.50
C ASN A 61 22.00 4.08 10.46
N GLY A 62 20.67 4.05 10.42
CA GLY A 62 19.88 4.73 9.38
C GLY A 62 20.00 4.13 7.97
N GLU A 63 20.67 2.98 7.82
CA GLU A 63 20.71 2.19 6.59
C GLU A 63 19.64 1.09 6.65
N GLU A 64 19.31 0.47 5.51
CA GLU A 64 18.35 -0.66 5.41
C GLU A 64 16.94 -0.41 6.03
N TRP A 65 16.58 0.82 6.41
CA TRP A 65 15.26 1.15 6.96
C TRP A 65 14.10 1.01 5.95
N SER A 66 14.38 0.77 4.67
CA SER A 66 13.41 0.72 3.58
C SER A 66 13.81 -0.31 2.51
N ILE A 67 12.81 -0.97 1.91
CA ILE A 67 12.98 -1.96 0.82
C ILE A 67 11.80 -1.91 -0.17
N LYS A 68 12.07 -2.08 -1.47
CA LYS A 68 11.08 -2.09 -2.57
C LYS A 68 10.82 -3.51 -3.09
N SER A 69 9.57 -3.78 -3.50
CA SER A 69 9.15 -4.94 -4.28
C SER A 69 8.34 -4.48 -5.49
N GLU A 70 8.33 -5.28 -6.57
CA GLU A 70 7.69 -4.99 -7.86
C GLU A 70 6.87 -6.20 -8.34
N PRO A 71 5.81 -6.03 -9.15
CA PRO A 71 5.44 -4.84 -9.93
C PRO A 71 4.42 -3.88 -9.28
N GLY A 72 3.92 -4.18 -8.07
CA GLY A 72 2.85 -3.41 -7.41
C GLY A 72 1.70 -4.32 -6.99
N LEU A 73 1.00 -3.97 -5.91
CA LEU A 73 -0.02 -4.85 -5.32
C LEU A 73 -1.23 -5.08 -6.26
N SER A 74 -1.60 -4.06 -7.05
CA SER A 74 -2.72 -4.13 -7.99
C SER A 74 -2.51 -5.08 -9.17
N TYR A 75 -1.28 -5.49 -9.45
CA TYR A 75 -0.99 -6.53 -10.45
C TYR A 75 -1.59 -7.90 -10.09
N PHE A 76 -1.73 -8.19 -8.79
CA PHE A 76 -2.25 -9.47 -8.30
C PHE A 76 -3.78 -9.55 -8.28
N ALA A 77 -4.49 -8.58 -8.89
CA ALA A 77 -5.94 -8.51 -8.97
C ALA A 77 -6.61 -9.76 -9.57
N ASP A 78 -5.95 -10.39 -10.54
CA ASP A 78 -6.41 -11.63 -11.20
C ASP A 78 -5.65 -12.88 -10.71
N ASN A 79 -4.69 -12.72 -9.79
CA ASN A 79 -3.89 -13.81 -9.23
C ASN A 79 -3.45 -13.52 -7.78
N VAL A 80 -4.41 -13.52 -6.85
CA VAL A 80 -4.14 -13.28 -5.41
C VAL A 80 -3.18 -14.30 -4.78
N GLN A 81 -2.97 -15.47 -5.41
CA GLN A 81 -2.02 -16.49 -4.94
C GLN A 81 -0.55 -16.05 -5.08
N GLY A 82 -0.26 -14.98 -5.84
CA GLY A 82 1.08 -14.37 -5.90
C GLY A 82 1.41 -13.46 -4.71
N ILE A 83 0.40 -12.99 -3.96
CA ILE A 83 0.57 -11.99 -2.88
C ILE A 83 1.52 -12.47 -1.75
N PRO A 84 1.46 -13.74 -1.27
CA PRO A 84 2.40 -14.22 -0.27
C PRO A 84 3.86 -14.14 -0.73
N THR A 85 4.17 -14.54 -1.97
CA THR A 85 5.52 -14.47 -2.54
C THR A 85 5.99 -13.02 -2.70
N TYR A 86 5.08 -12.12 -3.07
CA TYR A 86 5.33 -10.70 -3.27
C TYR A 86 5.62 -9.93 -1.97
N LEU A 87 4.90 -10.26 -0.88
CA LEU A 87 5.02 -9.59 0.42
C LEU A 87 6.02 -10.24 1.39
N ALA A 88 6.36 -11.53 1.20
CA ALA A 88 7.35 -12.23 2.02
C ALA A 88 8.71 -11.50 2.17
N PRO A 89 9.37 -11.00 1.11
CA PRO A 89 10.66 -10.31 1.27
C PRO A 89 10.52 -9.01 2.07
N LEU A 90 9.43 -8.25 1.88
CA LEU A 90 9.15 -7.04 2.65
C LEU A 90 8.96 -7.38 4.14
N LEU A 91 8.16 -8.41 4.44
CA LEU A 91 7.86 -8.79 5.82
C LEU A 91 9.09 -9.31 6.56
N GLU A 92 9.91 -10.15 5.94
CA GLU A 92 11.11 -10.72 6.58
C GLU A 92 12.17 -9.65 6.84
N HIS A 93 12.27 -8.64 5.96
CA HIS A 93 13.09 -7.45 6.15
C HIS A 93 12.74 -6.74 7.47
N ALA A 94 11.46 -6.43 7.70
CA ALA A 94 11.02 -5.81 8.95
C ALA A 94 11.25 -6.70 10.19
N ARG A 95 11.17 -8.03 10.08
CA ARG A 95 11.48 -8.95 11.18
C ARG A 95 12.97 -9.01 11.52
N THR A 96 13.83 -8.73 10.54
CA THR A 96 15.28 -8.71 10.71
C THR A 96 15.72 -7.50 11.54
N HIS A 97 15.10 -6.33 11.30
CA HIS A 97 15.44 -5.10 12.03
C HIS A 97 14.66 -4.90 13.35
N ILE A 98 13.43 -5.43 13.51
CA ILE A 98 12.63 -5.24 14.73
C ILE A 98 12.61 -6.50 15.61
N PRO A 99 13.21 -6.48 16.82
CA PRO A 99 13.29 -7.63 17.71
C PRO A 99 11.92 -8.23 18.07
N PRO A 100 11.80 -9.58 18.20
CA PRO A 100 10.54 -10.26 18.50
C PRO A 100 9.75 -9.78 19.74
N SER A 101 10.40 -9.14 20.71
CA SER A 101 9.75 -8.55 21.88
C SER A 101 9.00 -7.25 21.59
N LEU A 102 9.34 -6.54 20.50
CA LEU A 102 8.73 -5.27 20.10
C LEU A 102 7.70 -5.45 18.98
N GLN A 103 7.75 -6.55 18.22
CA GLN A 103 6.81 -6.83 17.12
C GLN A 103 5.33 -6.69 17.57
N PRO A 104 4.87 -7.24 18.72
CA PRO A 104 3.47 -7.16 19.14
C PRO A 104 2.97 -5.75 19.52
N GLU A 105 3.88 -4.81 19.79
CA GLU A 105 3.54 -3.41 20.06
C GLU A 105 3.71 -2.52 18.81
N THR A 106 4.45 -2.98 17.81
CA THR A 106 4.76 -2.27 16.56
C THR A 106 3.61 -2.41 15.56
N PRO A 107 2.87 -1.33 15.22
CA PRO A 107 1.84 -1.39 14.18
C PRO A 107 2.47 -1.57 12.79
N LEU A 108 1.86 -2.44 11.99
CA LEU A 108 2.14 -2.60 10.57
C LEU A 108 0.93 -2.16 9.76
N PHE A 109 1.13 -1.14 8.92
CA PHE A 109 0.12 -0.62 8.00
C PHE A 109 0.51 -0.95 6.56
N LEU A 110 -0.28 -1.75 5.85
CA LEU A 110 -0.25 -1.79 4.38
C LEU A 110 -1.38 -0.91 3.85
N LEU A 111 -1.00 0.15 3.17
CA LEU A 111 -1.89 1.19 2.70
C LEU A 111 -1.71 1.34 1.19
N ALA A 112 -2.73 0.94 0.44
CA ALA A 112 -2.66 0.90 -1.00
C ALA A 112 -3.22 2.17 -1.65
N THR A 113 -2.53 2.65 -2.68
CA THR A 113 -2.81 3.95 -3.30
C THR A 113 -3.47 3.79 -4.67
N ALA A 114 -3.25 4.74 -5.59
CA ALA A 114 -3.96 4.86 -6.87
C ALA A 114 -4.05 3.56 -7.70
N GLY A 115 -3.04 2.70 -7.67
CA GLY A 115 -3.06 1.43 -8.41
C GLY A 115 -4.20 0.50 -7.99
N MET A 116 -4.55 0.46 -6.70
CA MET A 116 -5.71 -0.30 -6.23
C MET A 116 -7.04 0.44 -6.47
N ARG A 117 -7.04 1.79 -6.47
CA ARG A 117 -8.24 2.60 -6.76
C ARG A 117 -8.78 2.37 -8.18
N LEU A 118 -7.91 2.02 -9.14
CA LEU A 118 -8.24 1.72 -10.54
C LEU A 118 -8.87 0.33 -10.75
N LEU A 119 -8.82 -0.57 -9.75
CA LEU A 119 -9.43 -1.90 -9.84
C LEU A 119 -10.94 -1.85 -9.53
N THR A 120 -11.69 -2.86 -10.01
CA THR A 120 -13.09 -3.04 -9.60
C THR A 120 -13.19 -3.33 -8.09
N PRO A 121 -14.28 -2.95 -7.40
CA PRO A 121 -14.39 -3.14 -5.95
C PRO A 121 -14.28 -4.61 -5.49
N GLU A 122 -14.72 -5.56 -6.32
CA GLU A 122 -14.51 -7.00 -6.09
C GLU A 122 -13.01 -7.38 -6.08
N LYS A 123 -12.25 -6.94 -7.11
CA LYS A 123 -10.80 -7.17 -7.20
C LYS A 123 -10.07 -6.50 -6.03
N GLN A 124 -10.49 -5.29 -5.63
CA GLN A 124 -9.99 -4.62 -4.43
C GLN A 124 -10.21 -5.48 -3.17
N ALA A 125 -11.43 -5.99 -2.95
CA ALA A 125 -11.78 -6.79 -1.80
C ALA A 125 -10.99 -8.12 -1.73
N HIS A 126 -10.84 -8.83 -2.86
CA HIS A 126 -10.08 -10.08 -2.91
C HIS A 126 -8.60 -9.89 -2.59
N VAL A 127 -7.93 -8.90 -3.19
CA VAL A 127 -6.51 -8.59 -2.96
C VAL A 127 -6.26 -8.18 -1.51
N LEU A 128 -7.09 -7.29 -0.94
CA LEU A 128 -6.95 -6.85 0.45
C LEU A 128 -7.21 -7.98 1.45
N SER A 129 -8.15 -8.89 1.16
CA SER A 129 -8.43 -10.04 2.01
C SER A 129 -7.24 -11.00 2.08
N ALA A 130 -6.69 -11.40 0.92
CA ALA A 130 -5.51 -12.26 0.86
C ALA A 130 -4.26 -11.60 1.48
N THR A 131 -4.11 -10.28 1.31
CA THR A 131 -3.05 -9.49 1.95
C THR A 131 -3.16 -9.50 3.48
N CYS A 132 -4.37 -9.30 4.00
CA CYS A 132 -4.67 -9.31 5.43
C CYS A 132 -4.51 -10.72 6.06
N GLU A 133 -4.94 -11.76 5.36
CA GLU A 133 -4.72 -13.16 5.77
C GLU A 133 -3.21 -13.48 5.84
N PHE A 134 -2.45 -13.13 4.81
CA PHE A 134 -0.99 -13.31 4.79
C PHE A 134 -0.30 -12.59 5.96
N LEU A 135 -0.58 -11.31 6.15
CA LEU A 135 0.08 -10.50 7.19
C LEU A 135 -0.27 -10.99 8.61
N ARG A 136 -1.52 -11.41 8.88
CA ARG A 136 -1.92 -12.01 10.16
C ARG A 136 -1.32 -13.40 10.39
N PHE A 137 -1.18 -14.22 9.37
CA PHE A 137 -0.66 -15.59 9.53
C PHE A 137 0.87 -15.64 9.63
N HIS A 138 1.57 -14.77 8.91
CA HIS A 138 3.03 -14.81 8.82
C HIS A 138 3.78 -13.85 9.75
N SER A 139 3.13 -12.83 10.34
CA SER A 139 3.79 -11.85 11.20
C SER A 139 3.40 -11.95 12.69
N ASN A 140 4.20 -11.33 13.56
CA ASN A 140 3.83 -11.04 14.95
C ASN A 140 3.59 -9.54 15.17
N PHE A 141 3.43 -8.77 14.09
CA PHE A 141 3.25 -7.31 14.17
C PHE A 141 1.82 -6.97 14.58
N LYS A 142 1.62 -5.80 15.21
CA LYS A 142 0.29 -5.33 15.55
C LYS A 142 -0.48 -5.00 14.27
N ILE A 143 -1.54 -5.79 14.02
CA ILE A 143 -2.45 -5.68 12.88
C ILE A 143 -3.86 -5.64 13.46
N ASP A 144 -4.65 -4.63 13.10
CA ASP A 144 -6.00 -4.42 13.63
C ASP A 144 -6.97 -5.55 13.26
N ASP A 145 -8.02 -5.71 14.09
CA ASP A 145 -9.19 -6.54 13.80
C ASP A 145 -10.02 -6.00 12.61
N PRO A 146 -10.88 -6.82 11.96
CA PRO A 146 -11.70 -6.38 10.83
C PRO A 146 -12.65 -5.25 11.22
N SER A 147 -12.78 -4.22 10.37
CA SER A 147 -13.69 -3.09 10.59
C SER A 147 -14.28 -2.58 9.27
N SER A 148 -15.10 -1.52 9.34
CA SER A 148 -15.60 -0.81 8.16
C SER A 148 -14.50 -0.24 7.25
N ASN A 149 -13.26 -0.12 7.73
CA ASN A 149 -12.14 0.42 6.96
C ASN A 149 -11.34 -0.68 6.23
N GLY A 150 -11.52 -1.97 6.57
CA GLY A 150 -10.86 -3.08 5.88
C GLY A 150 -10.86 -4.41 6.65
N PRO A 151 -10.42 -5.51 6.02
CA PRO A 151 -10.38 -6.85 6.62
C PRO A 151 -9.38 -6.94 7.79
N CYS A 152 -8.41 -6.03 7.83
CA CYS A 152 -7.51 -5.77 8.96
C CYS A 152 -7.61 -4.30 9.40
N GLY A 153 -8.83 -3.79 9.61
CA GLY A 153 -9.06 -2.51 10.28
C GLY A 153 -8.39 -1.32 9.59
N SER A 154 -7.57 -0.57 10.33
CA SER A 154 -6.74 0.50 9.73
C SER A 154 -5.43 -0.03 9.12
N SER A 155 -5.02 -1.24 9.48
CA SER A 155 -3.75 -1.87 9.08
C SER A 155 -3.70 -2.43 7.66
N VAL A 156 -4.82 -2.79 7.02
CA VAL A 156 -4.84 -3.20 5.60
C VAL A 156 -6.05 -2.60 4.90
N ARG A 157 -5.83 -1.53 4.13
CA ARG A 157 -6.88 -0.80 3.41
C ARG A 157 -6.34 -0.04 2.19
N ILE A 158 -7.26 0.44 1.35
CA ILE A 158 -6.95 1.47 0.35
C ILE A 158 -7.07 2.84 1.03
N ILE A 159 -6.15 3.75 0.72
CA ILE A 159 -6.26 5.16 1.10
C ILE A 159 -6.82 5.97 -0.08
N THR A 160 -7.63 6.98 0.22
CA THR A 160 -8.05 8.03 -0.71
C THR A 160 -6.83 8.80 -1.23
N GLY A 161 -6.97 9.55 -2.33
CA GLY A 161 -5.87 10.40 -2.80
C GLY A 161 -5.68 11.63 -1.92
N GLU A 162 -6.72 11.98 -1.16
CA GLU A 162 -6.76 13.06 -0.21
C GLU A 162 -6.08 12.69 1.10
N GLU A 163 -6.20 11.45 1.59
CA GLU A 163 -5.34 10.95 2.68
C GLU A 163 -3.86 10.95 2.29
N GLU A 164 -3.54 10.49 1.09
CA GLU A 164 -2.19 10.48 0.52
C GLU A 164 -1.61 11.92 0.47
N GLY A 165 -2.40 12.87 -0.05
CA GLY A 165 -2.05 14.30 -0.06
C GLY A 165 -1.92 14.93 1.33
N LEU A 166 -2.82 14.57 2.27
CA LEU A 166 -2.85 15.14 3.62
C LEU A 166 -1.71 14.63 4.50
N PHE A 167 -1.41 13.33 4.43
CA PHE A 167 -0.22 12.79 5.10
C PHE A 167 1.08 13.32 4.46
N GLY A 168 1.12 13.52 3.13
CA GLY A 168 2.23 14.21 2.46
C GLY A 168 2.43 15.65 2.94
N TRP A 169 1.35 16.41 3.13
CA TRP A 169 1.38 17.74 3.72
C TRP A 169 1.90 17.75 5.17
N ILE A 170 1.49 16.78 6.00
CA ILE A 170 2.05 16.59 7.35
C ILE A 170 3.55 16.31 7.29
N ALA A 171 4.00 15.45 6.36
CA ALA A 171 5.42 15.10 6.22
C ALA A 171 6.29 16.31 5.84
N VAL A 172 5.86 17.12 4.85
CA VAL A 172 6.57 18.36 4.47
C VAL A 172 6.63 19.33 5.65
N ASN A 173 5.51 19.59 6.33
CA ASN A 173 5.46 20.60 7.39
C ASN A 173 6.14 20.15 8.69
N TYR A 174 6.28 18.83 8.89
CA TYR A 174 7.11 18.24 9.93
C TYR A 174 8.60 18.41 9.64
N LEU A 175 9.05 18.08 8.43
CA LEU A 175 10.48 18.17 8.04
C LEU A 175 10.97 19.61 7.84
N MET A 176 10.11 20.50 7.33
CA MET A 176 10.46 21.90 6.99
C MET A 176 10.13 22.90 8.11
N ASP A 177 9.97 22.42 9.35
CA ASP A 177 9.66 23.23 10.56
C ASP A 177 8.39 24.11 10.46
N GLY A 178 7.47 23.79 9.53
CA GLY A 178 6.23 24.54 9.28
C GLY A 178 5.31 24.64 10.50
N PHE A 179 5.39 23.68 11.42
CA PHE A 179 4.62 23.66 12.67
C PHE A 179 5.21 24.49 13.83
N LYS A 180 6.39 25.12 13.68
CA LYS A 180 7.05 25.90 14.75
C LYS A 180 6.68 27.40 14.78
N GLY A 181 5.70 27.82 13.97
CA GLY A 181 5.25 29.21 13.87
C GLY A 181 4.25 29.64 14.95
N SER A 182 3.91 30.93 14.96
CA SER A 182 2.75 31.47 15.70
C SER A 182 1.58 31.75 14.73
N ASP A 183 0.36 31.85 15.24
CA ASP A 183 -0.87 32.04 14.44
C ASP A 183 -0.84 33.20 13.43
N ASP A 184 0.02 34.21 13.62
CA ASP A 184 0.18 35.36 12.73
C ASP A 184 1.40 35.28 11.80
N THR A 185 2.23 34.24 11.95
CA THR A 185 3.35 33.93 11.04
C THR A 185 3.12 32.58 10.37
N ARG A 186 2.44 32.57 9.22
CA ARG A 186 2.32 31.34 8.41
C ARG A 186 3.68 30.88 7.93
N LEU A 187 4.16 29.78 8.51
CA LEU A 187 5.39 29.10 8.08
C LEU A 187 5.13 27.87 7.22
N THR A 188 3.89 27.38 7.21
CA THR A 188 3.49 26.13 6.53
C THR A 188 3.63 26.19 5.02
N TYR A 189 4.13 25.12 4.43
CA TYR A 189 4.24 24.91 2.99
C TYR A 189 3.02 24.16 2.46
N GLY A 190 2.69 24.40 1.20
CA GLY A 190 1.83 23.51 0.41
C GLY A 190 2.62 22.28 -0.06
N PHE A 191 1.88 21.21 -0.38
CA PHE A 191 2.38 19.93 -0.85
C PHE A 191 1.81 19.64 -2.24
N LEU A 192 2.67 19.18 -3.14
CA LEU A 192 2.33 18.69 -4.47
C LEU A 192 2.97 17.32 -4.66
N ASP A 193 2.17 16.30 -4.97
CA ASP A 193 2.65 14.98 -5.38
C ASP A 193 2.20 14.69 -6.81
N MET A 194 3.06 14.03 -7.56
CA MET A 194 2.73 13.47 -8.86
C MET A 194 3.31 12.06 -8.89
N GLY A 195 2.47 11.08 -8.58
CA GLY A 195 2.78 9.67 -8.71
C GLY A 195 2.57 9.15 -10.12
N GLY A 196 2.68 7.83 -10.30
CA GLY A 196 2.43 7.19 -11.60
C GLY A 196 0.97 7.20 -12.04
N ALA A 197 0.01 7.26 -11.11
CA ALA A 197 -1.43 7.11 -11.42
C ALA A 197 -2.36 8.22 -10.88
N SER A 198 -1.92 9.03 -9.92
CA SER A 198 -2.61 10.27 -9.49
C SER A 198 -1.62 11.40 -9.24
N THR A 199 -2.14 12.63 -9.21
CA THR A 199 -1.46 13.81 -8.68
C THR A 199 -2.35 14.46 -7.61
N GLN A 200 -1.74 15.05 -6.60
CA GLN A 200 -2.38 15.50 -5.35
C GLN A 200 -1.90 16.92 -5.01
N ILE A 201 -2.78 17.74 -4.45
CA ILE A 201 -2.43 19.04 -3.87
C ILE A 201 -3.01 19.14 -2.45
N ALA A 202 -2.22 19.65 -1.51
CA ALA A 202 -2.68 19.96 -0.16
C ALA A 202 -2.02 21.25 0.37
N PHE A 203 -2.77 22.17 0.97
CA PHE A 203 -2.23 23.41 1.54
C PHE A 203 -3.16 24.00 2.60
N GLU A 204 -2.63 24.84 3.49
CA GLU A 204 -3.45 25.64 4.40
C GLU A 204 -3.85 26.97 3.71
N PRO A 205 -5.15 27.26 3.46
CA PRO A 205 -5.56 28.51 2.81
C PRO A 205 -5.37 29.74 3.71
N SER A 206 -5.48 30.94 3.14
CA SER A 206 -5.42 32.20 3.90
C SER A 206 -6.53 32.28 4.98
N LYS A 207 -6.36 33.09 6.03
CA LYS A 207 -7.39 33.22 7.10
C LYS A 207 -8.77 33.64 6.51
N GLN A 208 -8.77 34.47 5.46
CA GLN A 208 -9.98 34.88 4.74
C GLN A 208 -10.58 33.75 3.87
N GLU A 209 -9.75 32.94 3.22
CA GLU A 209 -10.24 31.80 2.44
C GLU A 209 -10.76 30.66 3.33
N GLN A 210 -10.20 30.49 4.54
CA GLN A 210 -10.69 29.52 5.53
C GLN A 210 -12.12 29.81 6.05
N GLU A 211 -12.60 31.05 5.91
CA GLU A 211 -13.99 31.43 6.22
C GLU A 211 -14.96 31.17 5.04
N ARG A 212 -14.44 31.06 3.82
CA ARG A 212 -15.20 30.85 2.57
C ARG A 212 -15.25 29.38 2.16
N ALA A 213 -14.14 28.67 2.33
CA ALA A 213 -13.96 27.29 1.91
C ALA A 213 -14.77 26.33 2.79
N LYS A 214 -15.68 25.58 2.15
CA LYS A 214 -16.55 24.59 2.83
C LYS A 214 -15.87 23.23 3.04
N ASN A 215 -14.79 22.98 2.31
CA ASN A 215 -14.20 21.64 2.13
C ASN A 215 -12.78 21.58 2.74
N LEU A 216 -12.63 21.99 4.00
CA LEU A 216 -11.36 21.93 4.73
C LEU A 216 -11.38 20.82 5.77
N LEU A 217 -10.23 20.17 5.97
CA LEU A 217 -10.02 19.15 6.99
C LEU A 217 -9.23 19.73 8.17
N ASP A 218 -9.73 19.54 9.38
CA ASP A 218 -9.04 19.90 10.62
C ASP A 218 -7.97 18.82 10.95
N VAL A 219 -6.70 19.17 10.76
CA VAL A 219 -5.54 18.31 11.08
C VAL A 219 -5.07 18.61 12.50
N ARG A 220 -5.40 17.73 13.43
CA ARG A 220 -4.94 17.80 14.84
C ARG A 220 -3.70 16.93 15.06
N LEU A 221 -2.63 17.54 15.57
CA LEU A 221 -1.41 16.87 16.03
C LEU A 221 -1.11 17.28 17.48
N ARG A 222 -0.37 16.47 18.23
CA ARG A 222 -0.07 16.71 19.65
C ARG A 222 1.42 16.86 19.92
N LEU A 223 1.78 17.97 20.56
CA LEU A 223 3.14 18.28 21.01
C LEU A 223 3.50 17.46 22.25
N LEU A 224 4.80 17.27 22.51
CA LEU A 224 5.33 16.44 23.60
C LEU A 224 4.87 16.88 25.00
N ASP A 225 4.56 18.15 25.22
CA ASP A 225 3.95 18.64 26.48
C ASP A 225 2.51 18.16 26.70
N GLY A 226 1.82 17.78 25.62
CA GLY A 226 0.46 17.26 25.58
C GLY A 226 -0.61 18.25 25.08
N HIS A 227 -0.22 19.40 24.53
CA HIS A 227 -1.13 20.31 23.83
C HIS A 227 -1.36 19.90 22.37
N ASP A 228 -2.57 20.17 21.85
CA ASP A 228 -2.94 19.93 20.45
C ASP A 228 -2.67 21.20 19.62
N ILE A 229 -2.04 21.06 18.45
CA ILE A 229 -2.04 22.04 17.36
C ILE A 229 -3.10 21.64 16.32
N ASN A 230 -3.71 22.61 15.64
CA ASN A 230 -4.76 22.34 14.64
C ASN A 230 -4.59 23.22 13.40
N HIS A 231 -4.59 22.60 12.22
CA HIS A 231 -4.50 23.28 10.92
C HIS A 231 -5.69 22.94 10.03
N LYS A 232 -6.23 23.95 9.33
CA LYS A 232 -7.33 23.79 8.38
C LYS A 232 -6.78 23.61 6.96
N VAL A 233 -6.62 22.37 6.55
CA VAL A 233 -5.96 22.01 5.30
C VAL A 233 -7.00 21.77 4.21
N PHE A 234 -6.84 22.42 3.06
CA PHE A 234 -7.49 22.02 1.83
C PHE A 234 -6.68 20.90 1.18
N VAL A 235 -7.34 19.87 0.66
CA VAL A 235 -6.70 18.79 -0.10
C VAL A 235 -7.62 18.31 -1.21
N THR A 236 -7.04 17.98 -2.37
CA THR A 236 -7.74 17.28 -3.46
C THR A 236 -6.77 16.45 -4.33
N THR A 237 -7.33 15.60 -5.18
CA THR A 237 -6.60 14.60 -5.98
C THR A 237 -7.20 14.45 -7.38
N TRP A 238 -6.35 14.13 -8.36
CA TRP A 238 -6.75 13.80 -9.71
C TRP A 238 -6.28 12.38 -10.05
N LEU A 239 -7.19 11.41 -9.94
CA LEU A 239 -6.96 10.03 -10.39
C LEU A 239 -6.94 9.96 -11.92
N GLY A 240 -5.95 9.27 -12.50
CA GLY A 240 -5.73 9.23 -13.95
C GLY A 240 -4.86 10.38 -14.48
N TYR A 241 -4.27 11.19 -13.59
CA TYR A 241 -3.43 12.35 -13.93
C TYR A 241 -1.97 12.23 -13.42
N GLY A 242 -1.62 11.11 -12.78
CA GLY A 242 -0.22 10.74 -12.58
C GLY A 242 0.47 10.42 -13.91
N THR A 243 1.81 10.48 -13.96
CA THR A 243 2.59 10.47 -15.22
C THR A 243 2.28 9.30 -16.16
N ASN A 244 2.19 8.07 -15.63
CA ASN A 244 1.98 6.88 -16.45
C ASN A 244 0.54 6.80 -16.97
N GLN A 245 -0.45 7.16 -16.15
CA GLN A 245 -1.86 7.23 -16.58
C GLN A 245 -2.11 8.37 -17.58
N ALA A 246 -1.44 9.52 -17.41
CA ALA A 246 -1.48 10.59 -18.39
C ALA A 246 -0.85 10.15 -19.73
N ARG A 247 0.26 9.39 -19.69
CA ARG A 247 0.92 8.82 -20.88
C ARG A 247 0.05 7.78 -21.59
N GLU A 248 -0.67 6.94 -20.84
CA GLU A 248 -1.61 5.97 -21.39
C GLU A 248 -2.78 6.64 -22.12
N ARG A 249 -3.41 7.64 -21.47
CA ARG A 249 -4.46 8.49 -22.08
C ARG A 249 -3.95 9.24 -23.32
N TYR A 250 -2.70 9.70 -23.31
CA TYR A 250 -2.06 10.36 -24.44
C TYR A 250 -1.86 9.41 -25.63
N VAL A 251 -1.34 8.20 -25.39
CA VAL A 251 -1.14 7.19 -26.44
C VAL A 251 -2.48 6.76 -27.06
N GLY A 252 -3.50 6.52 -26.23
CA GLY A 252 -4.86 6.24 -26.72
C GLY A 252 -5.40 7.36 -27.62
N ARG A 253 -5.12 8.63 -27.28
CA ARG A 253 -5.46 9.77 -28.15
C ARG A 253 -4.68 9.78 -29.46
N LEU A 254 -3.36 9.56 -29.45
CA LEU A 254 -2.57 9.53 -30.70
C LEU A 254 -3.06 8.43 -31.66
N ILE A 255 -3.49 7.28 -31.13
CA ILE A 255 -4.06 6.18 -31.93
C ILE A 255 -5.43 6.57 -32.49
N ASN A 256 -6.28 7.25 -31.72
CA ASN A 256 -7.58 7.73 -32.20
C ASN A 256 -7.42 8.83 -33.26
N ASP A 257 -6.48 9.75 -33.07
CA ASP A 257 -6.09 10.77 -34.06
C ASP A 257 -5.53 10.11 -35.35
N TYR A 258 -4.82 8.97 -35.22
CA TYR A 258 -4.31 8.19 -36.36
C TYR A 258 -5.43 7.45 -37.10
N GLU A 259 -6.25 6.65 -36.40
CA GLU A 259 -7.39 5.90 -36.97
C GLU A 259 -8.36 6.81 -37.73
N ALA A 260 -8.65 8.00 -37.22
CA ALA A 260 -9.53 8.98 -37.87
C ALA A 260 -8.99 9.51 -39.20
N ASN A 261 -7.68 9.44 -39.43
CA ASN A 261 -7.00 9.90 -40.63
C ASN A 261 -6.40 8.75 -41.47
N ARG A 262 -6.62 7.49 -41.08
CA ARG A 262 -5.91 6.33 -41.65
C ARG A 262 -6.36 6.01 -43.07
N THR A 263 -5.53 6.37 -44.04
CA THR A 263 -5.64 5.86 -45.41
C THR A 263 -5.05 4.45 -45.51
N LEU A 264 -5.69 3.58 -46.30
CA LEU A 264 -5.18 2.23 -46.58
C LEU A 264 -3.98 2.32 -47.53
N SER A 265 -2.78 2.53 -46.96
CA SER A 265 -1.51 2.61 -47.69
C SER A 265 -0.68 1.32 -47.54
N THR A 266 0.34 1.17 -48.39
CA THR A 266 1.32 0.07 -48.34
C THR A 266 2.58 0.40 -47.54
N GLU A 267 2.68 1.60 -46.98
CA GLU A 267 3.85 2.04 -46.21
C GLU A 267 3.85 1.43 -44.78
N PRO A 268 5.03 1.23 -44.17
CA PRO A 268 5.12 0.68 -42.82
C PRO A 268 4.48 1.62 -41.80
N GLU A 269 3.38 1.18 -41.19
CA GLU A 269 2.63 1.95 -40.20
C GLU A 269 3.52 2.41 -39.05
N HIS A 270 3.43 3.71 -38.76
CA HIS A 270 4.03 4.34 -37.59
C HIS A 270 3.24 5.57 -37.20
N ILE A 271 3.21 5.86 -35.89
CA ILE A 271 2.57 7.03 -35.30
C ILE A 271 3.68 7.95 -34.77
N ASN A 272 3.69 9.19 -35.26
CA ASN A 272 4.68 10.19 -34.84
C ASN A 272 4.31 10.75 -33.46
N ASP A 273 5.26 10.71 -32.53
CA ASP A 273 5.08 11.10 -31.13
C ASP A 273 6.04 12.23 -30.75
N PRO A 274 5.57 13.48 -30.62
CA PRO A 274 6.44 14.59 -30.21
C PRO A 274 6.89 14.52 -28.75
N CYS A 275 6.28 13.66 -27.93
CA CYS A 275 6.61 13.47 -26.52
C CYS A 275 7.60 12.32 -26.26
N LEU A 276 8.22 11.78 -27.30
CA LEU A 276 9.37 10.87 -27.21
C LEU A 276 10.63 11.56 -27.77
N PRO A 277 11.83 11.29 -27.20
CA PRO A 277 13.12 11.72 -27.79
C PRO A 277 13.22 11.40 -29.28
N LYS A 278 13.90 12.26 -30.04
CA LYS A 278 13.99 12.14 -31.50
C LYS A 278 14.54 10.78 -31.93
N ASP A 279 13.90 10.18 -32.94
CA ASP A 279 14.23 8.87 -33.52
C ASP A 279 14.10 7.66 -32.55
N LEU A 280 13.60 7.84 -31.32
CA LEU A 280 13.23 6.71 -30.45
C LEU A 280 12.06 5.94 -31.06
N ILE A 281 12.22 4.62 -31.22
CA ILE A 281 11.17 3.70 -31.65
C ILE A 281 10.66 2.93 -30.43
N LEU A 282 9.35 2.99 -30.18
CA LEU A 282 8.66 2.14 -29.19
C LEU A 282 7.54 1.35 -29.84
N LEU A 283 7.36 0.10 -29.41
CA LEU A 283 6.15 -0.68 -29.67
C LEU A 283 5.23 -0.53 -28.46
N ASN A 284 3.96 -0.21 -28.66
CA ASN A 284 3.02 -0.07 -27.56
C ASN A 284 1.66 -0.69 -27.92
N THR A 285 1.10 -1.44 -26.98
CA THR A 285 -0.25 -2.02 -27.05
C THR A 285 -1.12 -1.22 -26.07
N PRO A 286 -2.04 -0.37 -26.55
CA PRO A 286 -2.79 0.52 -25.67
C PRO A 286 -3.88 -0.22 -24.89
N VAL A 287 -4.28 0.34 -23.75
CA VAL A 287 -5.59 0.03 -23.18
C VAL A 287 -6.62 0.88 -23.91
N GLN A 288 -7.45 0.23 -24.74
CA GLN A 288 -8.56 0.82 -25.48
C GLN A 288 -9.88 0.18 -25.03
N PRO A 289 -11.02 0.88 -25.13
CA PRO A 289 -12.32 0.30 -24.77
C PRO A 289 -12.69 -0.85 -25.71
N GLU A 290 -13.53 -1.78 -25.25
CA GLU A 290 -13.99 -2.95 -26.02
C GLU A 290 -14.66 -2.54 -27.35
N THR A 291 -15.26 -1.35 -27.40
CA THR A 291 -15.91 -0.74 -28.57
C THR A 291 -14.95 -0.18 -29.63
N ALA A 292 -13.64 -0.09 -29.35
CA ALA A 292 -12.65 0.37 -30.33
C ALA A 292 -12.49 -0.66 -31.48
N SER A 293 -11.87 -0.23 -32.59
CA SER A 293 -11.51 -1.14 -33.68
C SER A 293 -10.46 -2.17 -33.20
N ASP A 294 -10.47 -3.37 -33.78
CA ASP A 294 -9.44 -4.37 -33.48
C ASP A 294 -8.04 -3.92 -33.92
N HIS A 295 -7.99 -2.95 -34.84
CA HIS A 295 -6.78 -2.26 -35.25
C HIS A 295 -6.24 -1.34 -34.14
N ALA A 296 -7.08 -0.49 -33.56
CA ALA A 296 -6.71 0.42 -32.46
C ALA A 296 -6.28 -0.32 -31.18
N LYS A 297 -6.74 -1.57 -31.00
CA LYS A 297 -6.32 -2.48 -29.90
C LYS A 297 -5.00 -3.21 -30.18
N SER A 298 -4.44 -3.08 -31.39
CA SER A 298 -3.22 -3.79 -31.79
C SER A 298 -1.94 -3.07 -31.30
N THR A 299 -0.78 -3.67 -31.53
CA THR A 299 0.51 -3.07 -31.16
C THR A 299 0.97 -2.11 -32.25
N HIS A 300 0.88 -0.81 -32.01
CA HIS A 300 1.35 0.21 -32.94
C HIS A 300 2.84 0.56 -32.70
N LYS A 301 3.52 0.97 -33.77
CA LYS A 301 4.89 1.50 -33.72
C LYS A 301 4.87 3.02 -33.56
N PHE A 302 5.43 3.52 -32.46
CA PHE A 302 5.64 4.93 -32.22
C PHE A 302 7.05 5.34 -32.63
N VAL A 303 7.18 6.52 -33.23
CA VAL A 303 8.46 7.13 -33.62
C VAL A 303 8.54 8.53 -33.01
N GLY A 304 9.55 8.76 -32.19
CA GLY A 304 9.76 10.03 -31.51
C GLY A 304 10.23 11.13 -32.46
N THR A 305 9.59 12.31 -32.41
CA THR A 305 10.01 13.47 -33.21
C THR A 305 10.75 14.53 -32.42
N GLY A 306 10.87 14.37 -31.09
CA GLY A 306 11.62 15.28 -30.22
C GLY A 306 11.05 16.69 -30.06
N SER A 307 9.86 16.97 -30.60
CA SER A 307 9.32 18.33 -30.69
C SER A 307 8.65 18.78 -29.39
N TRP A 308 9.42 19.42 -28.51
CA TRP A 308 8.99 19.98 -27.22
C TRP A 308 7.69 20.80 -27.30
N GLU A 309 7.62 21.79 -28.20
CA GLU A 309 6.45 22.65 -28.38
C GLU A 309 5.19 21.84 -28.74
N GLN A 310 5.31 20.90 -29.68
CA GLN A 310 4.20 20.02 -30.05
C GLN A 310 3.83 19.06 -28.92
N CYS A 311 4.78 18.63 -28.08
CA CYS A 311 4.49 17.81 -26.91
C CYS A 311 3.67 18.59 -25.87
N LEU A 312 4.05 19.83 -25.56
CA LEU A 312 3.27 20.73 -24.70
C LEU A 312 1.84 20.92 -25.25
N GLN A 313 1.70 21.25 -26.54
CA GLN A 313 0.41 21.44 -27.20
C GLN A 313 -0.46 20.18 -27.22
N ARG A 314 0.14 18.99 -27.42
CA ARG A 314 -0.58 17.70 -27.48
C ARG A 314 -0.95 17.16 -26.10
N THR A 315 -0.20 17.50 -25.04
CA THR A 315 -0.50 17.08 -23.66
C THR A 315 -1.46 18.04 -22.93
N LEU A 316 -1.50 19.33 -23.29
CA LEU A 316 -2.37 20.34 -22.69
C LEU A 316 -3.86 19.90 -22.56
N PRO A 317 -4.51 19.28 -23.57
CA PRO A 317 -5.93 18.90 -23.46
C PRO A 317 -6.20 17.76 -22.47
N LEU A 318 -5.18 17.00 -22.05
CA LEU A 318 -5.34 15.94 -21.05
C LEU A 318 -5.76 16.50 -19.68
N LEU A 319 -5.51 17.79 -19.42
CA LEU A 319 -5.98 18.51 -18.23
C LEU A 319 -7.51 18.62 -18.14
N ASN A 320 -8.25 18.44 -19.25
CA ASN A 320 -9.71 18.55 -19.28
C ASN A 320 -10.21 19.89 -18.69
N LYS A 321 -9.63 21.02 -19.17
CA LYS A 321 -9.90 22.37 -18.66
C LYS A 321 -11.33 22.86 -18.94
N ASP A 322 -12.00 22.28 -19.94
CA ASP A 322 -13.38 22.60 -20.33
C ASP A 322 -14.46 21.88 -19.50
N ALA A 323 -14.07 21.05 -18.54
CA ALA A 323 -14.99 20.36 -17.64
C ALA A 323 -15.79 21.37 -16.77
N PRO A 324 -17.12 21.18 -16.59
CA PRO A 324 -17.94 22.09 -15.80
C PRO A 324 -17.42 22.30 -14.38
N CYS A 325 -17.23 23.56 -14.00
CA CYS A 325 -16.84 23.94 -12.63
C CYS A 325 -18.10 24.14 -11.75
N PRO A 326 -18.22 23.49 -10.59
CA PRO A 326 -19.36 23.65 -9.68
C PRO A 326 -19.28 24.90 -8.78
N ASP A 327 -18.20 25.68 -8.86
CA ASP A 327 -17.93 26.86 -8.02
C ASP A 327 -17.37 28.01 -8.87
N SER A 328 -17.04 29.12 -8.22
CA SER A 328 -16.32 30.28 -8.73
C SER A 328 -14.87 29.99 -9.15
N HIS A 329 -14.20 29.04 -8.49
CA HIS A 329 -12.77 28.74 -8.68
C HIS A 329 -12.51 27.24 -8.80
N CYS A 330 -12.22 26.78 -10.02
CA CYS A 330 -11.65 25.46 -10.29
C CYS A 330 -10.26 25.57 -10.92
N LEU A 331 -9.45 24.51 -10.81
CA LEU A 331 -8.17 24.36 -11.51
C LEU A 331 -8.36 23.70 -12.88
N PHE A 332 -8.38 22.36 -12.91
CA PHE A 332 -8.57 21.53 -14.09
C PHE A 332 -9.45 20.32 -13.77
N ASN A 333 -10.03 19.68 -14.79
CA ASN A 333 -11.03 18.60 -14.66
C ASN A 333 -12.22 18.96 -13.74
N GLY A 334 -12.66 20.22 -13.72
CA GLY A 334 -13.81 20.69 -12.94
C GLY A 334 -13.62 20.69 -11.41
N VAL A 335 -12.41 20.45 -10.90
CA VAL A 335 -12.14 20.37 -9.45
C VAL A 335 -12.05 21.76 -8.84
N SER A 336 -12.99 22.06 -7.93
CA SER A 336 -13.06 23.31 -7.16
C SER A 336 -11.95 23.39 -6.10
N VAL A 337 -11.38 24.58 -5.91
CA VAL A 337 -10.34 24.87 -4.91
C VAL A 337 -10.54 26.26 -4.28
N PRO A 338 -10.11 26.49 -3.03
CA PRO A 338 -9.94 27.84 -2.47
C PRO A 338 -8.94 28.66 -3.29
N ALA A 339 -9.02 29.99 -3.24
CA ALA A 339 -8.08 30.83 -3.98
C ALA A 339 -6.65 30.67 -3.44
N ILE A 340 -5.71 30.33 -4.33
CA ILE A 340 -4.28 30.15 -4.00
C ILE A 340 -3.55 31.49 -4.19
N ASP A 341 -2.99 32.02 -3.11
CA ASP A 341 -2.10 33.18 -3.15
C ASP A 341 -0.64 32.71 -3.28
N PHE A 342 -0.15 32.55 -4.51
CA PHE A 342 1.23 32.14 -4.80
C PHE A 342 2.31 33.15 -4.35
N THR A 343 1.93 34.33 -3.83
CA THR A 343 2.88 35.28 -3.21
C THR A 343 3.16 34.97 -1.72
N ALA A 344 2.23 34.28 -1.05
CA ALA A 344 2.33 33.88 0.35
C ALA A 344 2.34 32.35 0.57
N SER A 345 1.86 31.56 -0.40
CA SER A 345 1.87 30.10 -0.39
C SER A 345 3.05 29.54 -1.18
N HIS A 346 3.96 28.86 -0.49
CA HIS A 346 5.12 28.19 -1.06
C HIS A 346 4.89 26.68 -1.10
N PHE A 347 5.07 26.04 -2.25
CA PHE A 347 4.78 24.62 -2.46
C PHE A 347 6.06 23.78 -2.58
N ILE A 348 6.06 22.60 -1.95
CA ILE A 348 7.08 21.57 -2.15
C ILE A 348 6.50 20.46 -3.03
N GLY A 349 7.16 20.18 -4.16
CA GLY A 349 6.82 19.13 -5.12
C GLY A 349 7.69 17.89 -4.92
N VAL A 350 7.06 16.74 -4.70
CA VAL A 350 7.72 15.44 -4.52
C VAL A 350 7.49 14.50 -5.72
N SER A 351 8.05 13.29 -5.65
CA SER A 351 7.90 12.25 -6.69
C SER A 351 8.30 12.75 -8.07
N GLU A 352 7.41 12.72 -9.08
CA GLU A 352 7.74 13.11 -10.44
C GLU A 352 8.08 14.60 -10.60
N TYR A 353 7.70 15.46 -9.64
CA TYR A 353 8.17 16.84 -9.60
C TYR A 353 9.68 16.96 -9.36
N TRP A 354 10.30 15.99 -8.68
CA TRP A 354 11.74 15.90 -8.46
C TRP A 354 12.43 14.99 -9.47
N TYR A 355 11.87 13.81 -9.77
CA TYR A 355 12.48 12.89 -10.73
C TYR A 355 12.54 13.46 -12.17
N SER A 356 11.67 14.41 -12.49
CA SER A 356 11.64 15.09 -13.80
C SER A 356 12.46 16.38 -13.83
N THR A 357 13.00 16.85 -12.70
CA THR A 357 13.90 18.02 -12.59
C THR A 357 15.33 17.58 -12.27
N GLU A 358 15.55 16.99 -11.09
CA GLU A 358 16.87 16.60 -10.60
C GLU A 358 17.44 15.40 -11.35
N GLN A 359 16.82 14.23 -11.26
CA GLN A 359 17.42 12.99 -11.77
C GLN A 359 17.73 13.03 -13.28
N SER A 360 16.97 13.82 -14.03
CA SER A 360 17.07 13.89 -15.49
C SER A 360 17.82 15.12 -16.00
N PHE A 361 17.77 16.26 -15.29
CA PHE A 361 18.36 17.53 -15.75
C PHE A 361 19.28 18.23 -14.73
N GLY A 362 19.37 17.79 -13.47
CA GLY A 362 20.14 18.46 -12.42
C GLY A 362 19.51 19.75 -11.89
N LEU A 363 18.19 19.93 -12.10
CA LEU A 363 17.45 21.16 -11.78
C LEU A 363 16.56 21.04 -10.52
N GLY A 364 17.02 20.29 -9.51
CA GLY A 364 16.33 20.14 -8.24
C GLY A 364 16.28 21.42 -7.39
N GLY A 365 15.37 21.46 -6.41
CA GLY A 365 15.20 22.61 -5.53
C GLY A 365 14.34 23.71 -6.18
N ALA A 366 14.76 24.97 -6.08
CA ALA A 366 14.00 26.12 -6.53
C ALA A 366 13.80 26.11 -8.06
N TYR A 367 12.54 26.09 -8.50
CA TYR A 367 12.19 25.87 -9.91
C TYR A 367 12.23 27.16 -10.73
N ASP A 368 13.14 27.24 -11.70
CA ASP A 368 13.15 28.23 -12.78
C ASP A 368 12.55 27.61 -14.05
N PHE A 369 11.47 28.21 -14.55
CA PHE A 369 10.79 27.76 -15.76
C PHE A 369 11.68 27.87 -17.01
N VAL A 370 12.57 28.87 -17.10
CA VAL A 370 13.40 29.12 -18.31
C VAL A 370 14.52 28.09 -18.42
N GLN A 371 15.20 27.78 -17.31
CA GLN A 371 16.21 26.71 -17.25
C GLN A 371 15.56 25.35 -17.54
N TYR A 372 14.38 25.09 -16.97
CA TYR A 372 13.64 23.85 -17.20
C TYR A 372 13.18 23.69 -18.66
N GLU A 373 12.65 24.74 -19.27
CA GLU A 373 12.22 24.76 -20.67
C GLU A 373 13.41 24.56 -21.62
N ARG A 374 14.57 25.20 -21.36
CA ARG A 374 15.81 24.95 -22.11
C ARG A 374 16.20 23.47 -22.05
N ALA A 375 16.44 22.95 -20.84
CA ALA A 375 16.96 21.59 -20.65
C ALA A 375 16.02 20.53 -21.24
N ALA A 376 14.70 20.69 -21.08
CA ALA A 376 13.71 19.78 -21.66
C ALA A 376 13.67 19.87 -23.20
N SER A 377 13.72 21.08 -23.78
CA SER A 377 13.74 21.27 -25.22
C SER A 377 15.00 20.68 -25.86
N GLU A 378 16.16 20.96 -25.27
CA GLU A 378 17.46 20.47 -25.75
C GLU A 378 17.56 18.95 -25.64
N PHE A 379 17.17 18.35 -24.51
CA PHE A 379 17.13 16.89 -24.34
C PHE A 379 16.22 16.21 -25.37
N CYS A 380 15.02 16.74 -25.61
CA CYS A 380 14.07 16.11 -26.53
C CYS A 380 14.50 16.19 -28.00
N ALA A 381 15.22 17.25 -28.38
CA ALA A 381 15.77 17.41 -29.72
C ALA A 381 16.94 16.45 -30.04
N GLN A 382 17.54 15.79 -29.04
CA GLN A 382 18.64 14.84 -29.25
C GLN A 382 18.18 13.52 -29.88
N ASP A 383 18.96 13.05 -30.84
CA ASP A 383 18.82 11.72 -31.45
C ASP A 383 18.98 10.64 -30.37
N TRP A 384 18.05 9.68 -30.30
CA TRP A 384 18.01 8.66 -29.26
C TRP A 384 19.31 7.82 -29.16
N THR A 385 20.01 7.62 -30.28
CA THR A 385 21.34 6.97 -30.29
C THR A 385 22.36 7.73 -29.44
N ARG A 386 22.38 9.07 -29.54
CA ARG A 386 23.28 9.94 -28.75
C ARG A 386 22.93 9.90 -27.26
N VAL A 387 21.63 9.81 -26.93
CA VAL A 387 21.16 9.65 -25.55
C VAL A 387 21.63 8.30 -24.97
N LEU A 388 21.58 7.22 -25.74
CA LEU A 388 22.11 5.92 -25.32
C LEU A 388 23.65 5.91 -25.18
N GLU A 389 24.37 6.52 -26.12
CA GLU A 389 25.84 6.64 -26.06
C GLU A 389 26.28 7.42 -24.82
N GLY A 390 25.66 8.58 -24.54
CA GLY A 390 25.92 9.36 -23.34
C GLY A 390 25.57 8.63 -22.04
N HIS A 391 24.52 7.79 -22.04
CA HIS A 391 24.12 6.97 -20.89
C HIS A 391 25.17 5.90 -20.59
N GLU A 392 25.57 5.14 -21.62
CA GLU A 392 26.61 4.15 -21.46
C GLU A 392 27.94 4.76 -21.01
N ASP A 393 28.34 5.88 -21.61
CA ASP A 393 29.64 6.49 -21.33
C ASP A 393 29.71 7.12 -19.94
N LYS A 394 28.63 7.73 -19.44
CA LYS A 394 28.51 8.09 -18.02
C LYS A 394 28.69 6.87 -17.12
N ARG A 395 28.00 5.76 -17.44
CA ARG A 395 28.06 4.50 -16.67
C ARG A 395 29.42 3.78 -16.77
N LYS A 396 30.25 4.09 -17.79
CA LYS A 396 31.65 3.61 -17.92
C LYS A 396 32.64 4.53 -17.19
N GLN A 397 32.42 5.84 -17.22
CA GLN A 397 33.34 6.85 -16.67
C GLN A 397 33.24 6.98 -15.14
N GLY A 398 32.10 6.65 -14.53
CA GLY A 398 31.93 6.62 -13.07
C GLY A 398 32.08 7.99 -12.39
N HIS A 399 31.94 9.09 -13.14
CA HIS A 399 32.10 10.44 -12.61
C HIS A 399 30.91 10.85 -11.75
N GLU A 400 31.16 10.98 -10.45
CA GLU A 400 30.22 11.30 -9.37
C GLU A 400 29.72 12.76 -9.38
N HIS A 401 30.25 13.62 -10.25
CA HIS A 401 29.85 15.02 -10.34
C HIS A 401 28.74 15.24 -11.38
N LEU A 402 27.54 15.54 -10.86
CA LEU A 402 26.57 16.44 -11.49
C LEU A 402 26.73 17.83 -10.87
N GLY A 403 26.67 18.87 -11.69
CA GLY A 403 26.40 20.24 -11.20
C GLY A 403 24.91 20.38 -10.89
N GLY A 404 24.57 21.14 -9.84
CA GLY A 404 23.18 21.43 -9.43
C GLY A 404 22.49 22.49 -10.28
N ASP A 405 22.92 22.61 -11.53
CA ASP A 405 22.50 23.49 -12.61
C ASP A 405 22.29 22.71 -13.93
N GLY A 406 22.71 21.43 -13.98
CA GLY A 406 22.61 20.60 -15.17
C GLY A 406 23.60 20.93 -16.30
N GLU A 407 24.43 21.95 -16.12
CA GLU A 407 25.30 22.53 -17.14
C GLU A 407 26.74 21.98 -17.03
N VAL A 408 27.48 22.03 -18.14
CA VAL A 408 28.94 21.83 -18.16
C VAL A 408 29.57 23.09 -18.70
N GLU A 409 30.35 23.77 -17.87
CA GLU A 409 31.10 24.97 -18.26
C GLU A 409 32.53 24.59 -18.67
N GLU A 410 32.94 24.99 -19.87
CA GLU A 410 34.32 24.90 -20.37
C GLU A 410 34.74 26.30 -20.87
N ASP A 411 35.89 26.80 -20.40
CA ASP A 411 36.39 28.16 -20.67
C ASP A 411 35.40 29.33 -20.45
N GLY A 412 34.43 29.16 -19.53
CA GLY A 412 33.41 30.18 -19.22
C GLY A 412 32.21 30.16 -20.17
N VAL A 413 32.01 29.06 -20.89
CA VAL A 413 30.89 28.82 -21.81
C VAL A 413 30.21 27.50 -21.46
N ILE A 414 28.88 27.50 -21.45
CA ILE A 414 28.07 26.29 -21.29
C ILE A 414 28.21 25.47 -22.58
N VAL A 415 28.87 24.30 -22.51
CA VAL A 415 29.18 23.43 -23.65
C VAL A 415 28.32 22.17 -23.73
N ASP A 416 27.64 21.79 -22.65
CA ASP A 416 26.76 20.61 -22.59
C ASP A 416 25.67 20.81 -21.50
N THR A 417 24.48 20.24 -21.70
CA THR A 417 23.31 20.42 -20.83
C THR A 417 22.59 19.09 -20.57
N GLY A 418 21.95 18.95 -19.41
CA GLY A 418 20.99 17.87 -19.14
C GLY A 418 21.62 16.50 -18.89
N ARG A 419 22.72 16.44 -18.14
CA ARG A 419 23.38 15.18 -17.76
C ARG A 419 22.65 14.50 -16.59
N TRP A 420 22.08 13.32 -16.84
CA TRP A 420 21.43 12.48 -15.83
C TRP A 420 22.41 11.70 -14.94
N GLY A 421 21.91 11.23 -13.80
CA GLY A 421 22.68 10.44 -12.82
C GLY A 421 23.06 9.03 -13.30
N LEU A 422 24.09 8.44 -12.66
CA LEU A 422 24.66 7.14 -13.03
C LEU A 422 23.65 5.97 -12.97
N ASP A 423 22.69 6.04 -12.05
CA ASP A 423 21.68 4.99 -11.80
C ASP A 423 20.35 5.22 -12.56
N VAL A 424 20.27 6.21 -13.44
CA VAL A 424 19.04 6.51 -14.18
C VAL A 424 18.75 5.43 -15.21
N GLU A 425 17.60 4.78 -15.12
CA GLU A 425 17.22 3.67 -16.00
C GLU A 425 16.83 4.15 -17.42
N ILE A 426 17.09 3.34 -18.45
CA ILE A 426 16.73 3.68 -19.84
C ILE A 426 15.23 4.01 -20.02
N PRO A 427 14.26 3.30 -19.40
CA PRO A 427 12.84 3.67 -19.46
C PRO A 427 12.49 5.04 -18.85
N ARG A 428 13.34 5.60 -17.96
CA ARG A 428 13.20 6.98 -17.47
C ARG A 428 13.42 7.94 -18.65
N LEU A 429 14.57 7.81 -19.31
CA LEU A 429 14.99 8.69 -20.41
C LEU A 429 14.02 8.62 -21.60
N GLN A 430 13.53 7.41 -21.93
CA GLN A 430 12.52 7.21 -22.98
C GLN A 430 11.23 8.02 -22.78
N MET A 431 10.82 8.26 -21.53
CA MET A 431 9.58 8.95 -21.19
C MET A 431 9.78 10.38 -20.67
N GLN A 432 11.03 10.85 -20.53
CA GLN A 432 11.33 12.13 -19.88
C GLN A 432 10.72 13.32 -20.63
N CYS A 433 10.68 13.30 -21.96
CA CYS A 433 10.01 14.34 -22.76
C CYS A 433 8.53 14.49 -22.42
N PHE A 434 7.79 13.38 -22.39
CA PHE A 434 6.40 13.37 -21.96
C PHE A 434 6.25 13.88 -20.53
N LYS A 435 7.08 13.40 -19.60
CA LYS A 435 6.99 13.75 -18.17
C LYS A 435 7.28 15.24 -17.91
N ALA A 436 8.29 15.80 -18.58
CA ALA A 436 8.63 17.22 -18.47
C ALA A 436 7.52 18.12 -19.03
N ALA A 437 6.95 17.78 -20.19
CA ALA A 437 5.83 18.54 -20.76
C ALA A 437 4.55 18.40 -19.91
N TRP A 438 4.33 17.23 -19.30
CA TRP A 438 3.21 17.02 -18.38
C TRP A 438 3.37 17.82 -17.08
N LEU A 439 4.57 17.87 -16.50
CA LEU A 439 4.89 18.68 -15.33
C LEU A 439 4.61 20.17 -15.60
N VAL A 440 5.10 20.72 -16.71
CA VAL A 440 4.86 22.12 -17.12
C VAL A 440 3.38 22.41 -17.27
N ASN A 441 2.63 21.53 -17.94
CA ASN A 441 1.19 21.69 -18.12
C ASN A 441 0.42 21.58 -16.79
N VAL A 442 0.77 20.64 -15.90
CA VAL A 442 0.09 20.52 -14.58
C VAL A 442 0.36 21.74 -13.70
N LEU A 443 1.60 22.23 -13.60
CA LEU A 443 1.92 23.40 -12.78
C LEU A 443 1.30 24.69 -13.33
N HIS A 444 1.59 25.03 -14.59
CA HIS A 444 1.27 26.36 -15.12
C HIS A 444 -0.11 26.44 -15.77
N GLU A 445 -0.55 25.36 -16.43
CA GLU A 445 -1.83 25.36 -17.15
C GLU A 445 -2.97 24.71 -16.36
N GLY A 446 -2.66 23.80 -15.43
CA GLY A 446 -3.61 23.18 -14.50
C GLY A 446 -3.76 23.98 -13.20
N ILE A 447 -2.70 24.01 -12.39
CA ILE A 447 -2.65 24.64 -11.06
C ILE A 447 -2.58 26.18 -11.15
N ARG A 448 -2.22 26.73 -12.32
CA ARG A 448 -2.05 28.17 -12.59
C ARG A 448 -0.96 28.83 -11.75
N MET A 449 0.05 28.06 -11.40
CA MET A 449 1.25 28.57 -10.75
C MET A 449 1.98 29.55 -11.68
N PRO A 450 2.30 30.78 -11.24
CA PRO A 450 3.00 31.76 -12.06
C PRO A 450 4.33 31.22 -12.60
N ARG A 451 4.63 31.49 -13.87
CA ARG A 451 5.97 31.30 -14.44
C ARG A 451 6.84 32.45 -13.95
N ILE A 452 7.51 32.26 -12.81
CA ILE A 452 8.51 33.22 -12.34
C ILE A 452 9.68 33.15 -13.32
N VAL A 453 10.09 34.32 -13.83
CA VAL A 453 11.25 34.50 -14.69
C VAL A 453 12.18 35.46 -13.96
N ASP A 454 13.40 35.04 -13.69
CA ASP A 454 14.38 35.90 -13.00
C ASP A 454 14.64 37.16 -13.84
N ALA A 455 14.48 38.33 -13.22
CA ALA A 455 14.33 39.62 -13.91
C ALA A 455 15.60 40.17 -14.60
N GLY A 456 16.60 39.31 -14.81
CA GLY A 456 17.81 39.56 -15.55
C GLY A 456 18.60 38.26 -15.67
N GLY A 457 18.43 37.55 -16.80
CA GLY A 457 19.15 36.31 -17.11
C GLY A 457 20.65 36.55 -17.27
N ASN A 458 21.37 36.59 -16.15
CA ASN A 458 22.76 36.99 -16.05
C ASN A 458 23.46 36.04 -15.08
N VAL A 459 24.31 35.16 -15.63
CA VAL A 459 24.80 33.94 -14.97
C VAL A 459 25.80 34.25 -13.85
N THR A 460 25.30 34.56 -12.65
CA THR A 460 26.12 34.93 -11.48
C THR A 460 25.56 34.40 -10.14
N ALA A 461 25.17 33.13 -10.07
CA ALA A 461 24.72 32.49 -8.82
C ALA A 461 25.08 31.00 -8.64
N ALA A 462 25.62 30.33 -9.68
CA ALA A 462 25.79 28.88 -9.75
C ALA A 462 26.98 28.31 -8.93
N THR A 463 26.99 28.46 -7.60
CA THR A 463 28.01 27.86 -6.70
C THR A 463 27.45 27.43 -5.33
N ALA A 464 26.13 27.22 -5.24
CA ALA A 464 25.40 27.08 -3.99
C ALA A 464 24.27 26.04 -4.11
N GLY A 465 24.42 24.86 -3.50
CA GLY A 465 23.33 23.86 -3.44
C GLY A 465 22.12 24.33 -2.62
N GLY A 466 20.96 23.65 -2.74
CA GLY A 466 19.63 24.16 -2.36
C GLY A 466 19.48 24.83 -0.97
N GLU A 467 20.17 24.32 0.05
CA GLU A 467 20.18 24.94 1.38
C GLU A 467 20.82 26.36 1.37
N LYS A 468 21.90 26.52 0.60
CA LYS A 468 22.51 27.83 0.30
C LYS A 468 21.67 28.65 -0.67
N VAL A 469 20.99 28.07 -1.67
CA VAL A 469 20.06 28.83 -2.55
C VAL A 469 19.01 29.55 -1.71
N THR A 470 18.45 28.86 -0.70
CA THR A 470 17.47 29.45 0.23
C THR A 470 18.07 30.62 1.02
N ALA A 471 19.31 30.49 1.52
CA ALA A 471 20.03 31.58 2.18
C ALA A 471 20.41 32.73 1.21
N GLN A 472 20.66 32.42 -0.07
CA GLN A 472 21.05 33.39 -1.09
C GLN A 472 19.83 34.17 -1.62
N ALA A 473 18.66 33.54 -1.70
CA ALA A 473 17.38 34.22 -1.93
C ALA A 473 17.02 35.17 -0.77
N GLN A 474 17.24 34.75 0.48
CA GLN A 474 17.05 35.60 1.66
C GLN A 474 18.03 36.80 1.66
N THR A 475 19.31 36.60 1.39
CA THR A 475 20.30 37.70 1.32
C THR A 475 20.15 38.60 0.08
N LYS A 476 19.53 38.12 -1.00
CA LYS A 476 19.08 38.94 -2.15
C LYS A 476 17.72 39.63 -1.91
N GLY A 477 17.02 39.35 -0.81
CA GLY A 477 15.71 39.92 -0.50
C GLY A 477 14.53 39.37 -1.33
N LEU A 478 14.72 38.23 -2.00
CA LEU A 478 13.74 37.63 -2.93
C LEU A 478 12.70 36.71 -2.25
N GLY A 479 12.78 36.53 -0.93
CA GLY A 479 11.84 35.71 -0.15
C GLY A 479 12.08 34.20 -0.27
N ARG A 480 11.03 33.41 -0.07
CA ARG A 480 10.99 31.97 -0.39
C ARG A 480 10.43 31.82 -1.81
N PRO A 481 10.96 30.94 -2.68
CA PRO A 481 10.35 30.68 -3.99
C PRO A 481 8.94 30.08 -3.85
N SER A 482 8.04 30.37 -4.79
CA SER A 482 6.65 29.86 -4.76
C SER A 482 6.57 28.34 -4.97
N PHE A 483 7.58 27.71 -5.57
CA PHE A 483 7.67 26.27 -5.77
C PHE A 483 9.11 25.76 -5.71
N GLN A 484 9.29 24.59 -5.10
CA GLN A 484 10.55 23.85 -5.03
C GLN A 484 10.29 22.36 -5.26
N SER A 485 11.14 21.68 -6.02
CA SER A 485 11.15 20.22 -6.14
C SER A 485 12.12 19.60 -5.13
N MET A 486 11.71 18.59 -4.38
CA MET A 486 12.55 17.91 -3.36
C MET A 486 12.09 16.45 -3.15
N ASP A 487 13.00 15.53 -2.85
CA ASP A 487 12.68 14.18 -2.37
C ASP A 487 13.00 13.93 -0.89
N ALA A 488 13.91 14.69 -0.29
CA ALA A 488 14.37 14.52 1.09
C ALA A 488 14.66 15.84 1.80
N VAL A 489 14.68 15.80 3.13
CA VAL A 489 15.21 16.85 4.01
C VAL A 489 16.18 16.21 4.99
N GLY A 490 17.42 16.70 5.01
CA GLY A 490 18.51 15.99 5.69
C GLY A 490 18.71 14.60 5.07
N ASP A 491 18.59 13.55 5.88
CA ASP A 491 18.69 12.15 5.44
C ASP A 491 17.32 11.43 5.32
N ILE A 492 16.20 12.13 5.56
CA ILE A 492 14.84 11.57 5.59
C ILE A 492 14.07 11.95 4.32
N ALA A 493 13.53 10.95 3.62
CA ALA A 493 12.71 11.15 2.42
C ALA A 493 11.32 11.74 2.75
N ILE A 494 10.94 12.78 2.04
CA ILE A 494 9.61 13.41 2.07
C ILE A 494 8.60 12.43 1.46
N THR A 495 7.85 11.74 2.32
CA THR A 495 6.90 10.71 1.91
C THR A 495 5.62 10.82 2.74
N TRP A 496 4.47 10.52 2.14
CA TRP A 496 3.21 10.48 2.90
C TRP A 496 3.24 9.44 4.03
N THR A 497 4.04 8.38 3.91
CA THR A 497 4.24 7.37 4.95
C THR A 497 4.86 7.95 6.23
N LEU A 498 5.80 8.90 6.11
CA LEU A 498 6.35 9.64 7.26
C LEU A 498 5.26 10.45 7.96
N GLY A 499 4.42 11.18 7.23
CA GLY A 499 3.35 11.99 7.83
C GLY A 499 2.31 11.14 8.56
N LYS A 500 2.02 9.93 8.06
CA LYS A 500 1.22 8.93 8.78
C LYS A 500 1.91 8.48 10.08
N MET A 501 3.24 8.32 10.11
CA MET A 501 3.98 7.97 11.34
C MET A 501 4.14 9.13 12.32
N VAL A 502 4.30 10.37 11.86
CA VAL A 502 4.23 11.59 12.70
C VAL A 502 2.87 11.67 13.40
N LEU A 503 1.79 11.34 12.68
CA LEU A 503 0.46 11.25 13.24
C LEU A 503 0.29 10.11 14.27
N GLU A 504 0.81 8.90 14.00
CA GLU A 504 0.77 7.80 14.97
C GLU A 504 1.60 8.11 16.23
N ALA A 505 2.82 8.65 16.10
CA ALA A 505 3.63 9.06 17.24
C ALA A 505 2.94 10.16 18.07
N SER A 506 2.25 11.10 17.40
CA SER A 506 1.39 12.12 18.04
C SER A 506 0.23 11.50 18.84
N LYS A 507 -0.38 10.39 18.37
CA LYS A 507 -1.45 9.69 19.10
C LYS A 507 -0.98 9.07 20.41
N GLU A 508 0.29 8.65 20.51
CA GLU A 508 0.86 8.09 21.75
C GLU A 508 1.08 9.14 22.86
N VAL A 509 1.10 10.43 22.52
CA VAL A 509 1.36 11.49 23.50
C VAL A 509 0.16 11.68 24.44
N PRO A 510 0.33 11.57 25.77
CA PRO A 510 -0.75 11.83 26.72
C PRO A 510 -1.19 13.31 26.68
N PRO A 511 -2.50 13.61 26.57
CA PRO A 511 -2.99 14.99 26.58
C PRO A 511 -2.83 15.65 27.96
N VAL A 512 -2.67 16.97 27.98
CA VAL A 512 -2.68 17.77 29.23
C VAL A 512 -4.00 17.61 29.99
N SER A 513 -5.13 17.53 29.28
CA SER A 513 -6.45 17.30 29.87
C SER A 513 -6.99 15.90 29.55
N ARG A 514 -7.49 15.20 30.58
CA ARG A 514 -8.22 13.92 30.42
C ARG A 514 -9.55 14.05 29.66
N GLN A 515 -9.99 15.28 29.36
CA GLN A 515 -11.20 15.56 28.58
C GLN A 515 -10.88 15.92 27.11
N ALA A 516 -9.61 15.98 26.72
CA ALA A 516 -9.22 16.25 25.33
C ALA A 516 -9.67 15.12 24.39
N LYS A 517 -10.13 15.48 23.18
CA LYS A 517 -10.50 14.51 22.14
C LYS A 517 -9.24 13.70 21.73
N PRO A 518 -9.31 12.36 21.61
CA PRO A 518 -8.21 11.57 21.07
C PRO A 518 -7.74 12.12 19.71
N ILE A 519 -6.46 11.98 19.39
CA ILE A 519 -5.99 12.16 18.01
C ILE A 519 -6.41 10.92 17.21
N VAL A 520 -6.90 11.12 15.98
CA VAL A 520 -7.33 10.06 15.03
C VAL A 520 -6.82 10.41 13.63
N ASP A 521 -7.07 9.59 12.62
CA ASP A 521 -6.82 10.02 11.22
C ASP A 521 -7.80 11.15 10.87
N PRO A 522 -7.40 12.24 10.20
CA PRO A 522 -8.28 13.42 10.05
C PRO A 522 -9.65 13.13 9.40
N LEU A 523 -9.74 12.11 8.53
CA LEU A 523 -10.99 11.66 7.93
C LEU A 523 -11.90 10.90 8.93
N ASP A 524 -11.32 10.23 9.93
CA ASP A 524 -12.08 9.61 11.04
C ASP A 524 -12.53 10.65 12.09
N ASP A 525 -12.02 11.90 12.05
CA ASP A 525 -12.39 12.96 12.99
C ASP A 525 -13.65 13.75 12.59
N ILE A 526 -14.10 13.58 11.33
CA ILE A 526 -15.20 14.32 10.68
C ILE A 526 -16.55 13.96 11.33
N PRO A 527 -17.32 14.94 11.86
CA PRO A 527 -18.56 14.66 12.61
C PRO A 527 -19.68 13.99 11.80
N ASP A 528 -19.75 14.26 10.50
CA ASP A 528 -20.68 13.65 9.56
C ASP A 528 -19.97 13.33 8.25
N ILE A 529 -19.69 12.04 8.03
CA ILE A 529 -19.05 11.58 6.79
C ILE A 529 -19.99 11.76 5.59
N SER A 530 -21.32 11.78 5.76
CA SER A 530 -22.26 11.90 4.63
C SER A 530 -22.27 13.29 3.97
N THR A 531 -21.81 14.33 4.69
CA THR A 531 -21.58 15.68 4.16
C THR A 531 -20.09 15.99 3.94
N SER A 532 -19.19 15.01 4.15
CA SER A 532 -17.75 15.15 3.90
C SER A 532 -17.44 15.32 2.41
N PRO A 533 -16.51 16.23 2.03
CA PRO A 533 -16.01 16.32 0.66
C PRO A 533 -15.16 15.10 0.27
N VAL A 534 -14.65 14.33 1.24
CA VAL A 534 -13.83 13.13 1.01
C VAL A 534 -14.52 11.91 1.61
N GLN A 535 -14.73 10.88 0.78
CA GLN A 535 -15.38 9.63 1.18
C GLN A 535 -14.35 8.49 1.31
N PRO A 536 -14.31 7.75 2.43
CA PRO A 536 -13.35 6.66 2.60
C PRO A 536 -13.66 5.50 1.63
N ILE A 537 -12.64 4.99 0.93
CA ILE A 537 -12.79 3.88 -0.01
C ILE A 537 -13.04 2.59 0.76
N ARG A 538 -14.26 2.07 0.67
CA ARG A 538 -14.72 0.84 1.33
C ARG A 538 -15.14 -0.20 0.27
N PRO A 539 -14.26 -1.12 -0.12
CA PRO A 539 -14.63 -2.28 -0.93
C PRO A 539 -15.76 -3.09 -0.27
N PRO A 540 -16.59 -3.80 -1.05
CA PRO A 540 -17.80 -4.49 -0.56
C PRO A 540 -17.46 -5.76 0.23
N PHE A 541 -16.89 -5.60 1.43
CA PHE A 541 -16.59 -6.71 2.34
C PHE A 541 -17.83 -7.36 2.96
N LEU A 542 -19.00 -6.71 2.87
CA LEU A 542 -20.35 -7.29 2.96
C LEU A 542 -21.39 -6.18 2.67
N ASP A 543 -21.36 -5.60 1.48
CA ASP A 543 -22.30 -4.52 1.11
C ASP A 543 -23.51 -5.06 0.34
N PHE A 544 -24.70 -4.96 0.96
CA PHE A 544 -25.97 -5.29 0.32
C PHE A 544 -26.46 -4.19 -0.61
N ASP A 545 -26.05 -2.94 -0.39
CA ASP A 545 -26.55 -1.80 -1.15
C ASP A 545 -25.97 -1.82 -2.56
N ALA A 546 -24.65 -2.03 -2.72
CA ALA A 546 -24.02 -2.22 -4.03
C ALA A 546 -24.58 -3.42 -4.83
N PHE A 547 -24.98 -4.51 -4.14
CA PHE A 547 -25.61 -5.66 -4.78
C PHE A 547 -27.07 -5.38 -5.17
N GLU A 548 -27.81 -4.61 -4.37
CA GLU A 548 -29.16 -4.16 -4.72
C GLU A 548 -29.14 -3.14 -5.86
N ASP A 549 -28.18 -2.21 -5.90
CA ASP A 549 -28.03 -1.24 -7.00
C ASP A 549 -27.70 -1.94 -8.33
N SER A 550 -26.85 -2.97 -8.32
CA SER A 550 -26.59 -3.83 -9.48
C SER A 550 -27.85 -4.53 -10.01
N ILE A 551 -28.74 -4.96 -9.10
CA ILE A 551 -30.01 -5.63 -9.44
C ILE A 551 -31.14 -4.63 -9.72
N SER A 552 -31.03 -3.37 -9.27
CA SER A 552 -32.06 -2.34 -9.41
C SER A 552 -32.44 -2.06 -10.87
N GLN A 553 -31.45 -2.14 -11.77
CA GLN A 553 -31.61 -1.98 -13.22
C GLN A 553 -32.45 -3.09 -13.87
N HIS A 554 -32.71 -4.17 -13.14
CA HIS A 554 -33.51 -5.33 -13.55
C HIS A 554 -34.77 -5.53 -12.70
N LEU A 555 -35.02 -4.65 -11.72
CA LEU A 555 -36.23 -4.68 -10.88
C LEU A 555 -37.31 -3.71 -11.43
N PRO A 556 -38.60 -4.08 -11.33
CA PRO A 556 -39.69 -3.13 -11.48
C PRO A 556 -39.54 -1.95 -10.48
N PRO A 557 -39.90 -0.71 -10.85
CA PRO A 557 -39.73 0.46 -9.97
C PRO A 557 -40.36 0.31 -8.58
N SER A 558 -41.47 -0.43 -8.48
CA SER A 558 -42.18 -0.76 -7.23
C SER A 558 -41.44 -1.71 -6.29
N LEU A 559 -40.34 -2.32 -6.71
CA LEU A 559 -39.48 -3.19 -5.90
C LEU A 559 -38.11 -2.56 -5.59
N THR A 560 -37.97 -1.25 -5.76
CA THR A 560 -36.76 -0.50 -5.41
C THR A 560 -36.78 0.00 -3.96
N ARG A 561 -35.60 0.10 -3.33
CA ARG A 561 -35.40 0.70 -2.00
C ARG A 561 -36.14 2.02 -1.79
N HIS A 562 -36.16 2.88 -2.81
CA HIS A 562 -36.78 4.21 -2.77
C HIS A 562 -38.32 4.14 -2.65
N GLN A 563 -38.97 3.10 -3.17
CA GLN A 563 -40.43 2.92 -3.05
C GLN A 563 -40.82 2.13 -1.79
N LEU A 564 -39.96 1.23 -1.31
CA LEU A 564 -40.27 0.35 -0.17
C LEU A 564 -39.76 0.88 1.18
N GLY A 565 -38.76 1.76 1.20
CA GLY A 565 -38.15 2.30 2.43
C GLY A 565 -37.21 1.33 3.16
N PHE A 566 -36.99 0.13 2.61
CA PHE A 566 -36.05 -0.88 3.11
C PHE A 566 -35.49 -1.69 1.94
N SER A 567 -34.32 -2.32 2.13
CA SER A 567 -33.72 -3.24 1.15
C SER A 567 -34.52 -4.54 1.05
N PRO A 568 -35.11 -4.88 -0.12
CA PRO A 568 -35.82 -6.14 -0.31
C PRO A 568 -34.85 -7.33 -0.34
N VAL A 569 -33.61 -7.12 -0.81
CA VAL A 569 -32.57 -8.16 -0.83
C VAL A 569 -32.21 -8.58 0.61
N ALA A 570 -31.88 -7.60 1.46
CA ALA A 570 -31.59 -7.87 2.87
C ALA A 570 -32.80 -8.48 3.59
N PHE A 571 -34.02 -8.01 3.28
CA PHE A 571 -35.25 -8.56 3.84
C PHE A 571 -35.44 -10.06 3.50
N VAL A 572 -35.25 -10.46 2.24
CA VAL A 572 -35.31 -11.88 1.82
C VAL A 572 -34.18 -12.70 2.47
N PHE A 573 -32.97 -12.14 2.57
CA PHE A 573 -31.84 -12.78 3.25
C PHE A 573 -32.13 -13.04 4.74
N TYR A 574 -32.66 -12.06 5.47
CA TYR A 574 -33.07 -12.23 6.87
C TYR A 574 -34.24 -13.21 7.03
N LEU A 575 -35.22 -13.21 6.13
CA LEU A 575 -36.27 -14.25 6.11
C LEU A 575 -35.70 -15.66 5.93
N PHE A 576 -34.70 -15.83 5.05
CA PHE A 576 -34.01 -17.11 4.86
C PHE A 576 -33.23 -17.54 6.12
N ILE A 577 -32.51 -16.64 6.77
CA ILE A 577 -31.85 -16.91 8.05
C ILE A 577 -32.87 -17.29 9.13
N CYS A 578 -33.99 -16.56 9.24
CA CYS A 578 -35.07 -16.90 10.17
C CYS A 578 -35.71 -18.26 9.86
N ALA A 579 -35.86 -18.64 8.59
CA ALA A 579 -36.32 -19.96 8.17
C ALA A 579 -35.32 -21.08 8.53
N LEU A 580 -34.01 -20.86 8.34
CA LEU A 580 -32.97 -21.80 8.76
C LEU A 580 -32.91 -21.95 10.29
N PHE A 581 -33.03 -20.85 11.03
CA PHE A 581 -33.01 -20.85 12.50
C PHE A 581 -34.25 -21.52 13.08
N THR A 582 -35.46 -21.20 12.59
CA THR A 582 -36.71 -21.85 13.02
C THR A 582 -36.75 -23.33 12.62
N SER A 583 -36.26 -23.71 11.43
CA SER A 583 -36.09 -25.11 11.01
C SER A 583 -35.11 -25.86 11.93
N SER A 584 -34.00 -25.22 12.32
CA SER A 584 -33.02 -25.78 13.26
C SER A 584 -33.60 -25.97 14.66
N LEU A 585 -34.32 -24.96 15.18
CA LEU A 585 -35.05 -25.04 16.44
C LEU A 585 -36.17 -26.09 16.40
N TYR A 586 -36.88 -26.23 15.28
CA TYR A 586 -37.92 -27.26 15.10
C TYR A 586 -37.30 -28.66 15.12
N ARG A 587 -36.20 -28.89 14.39
CA ARG A 587 -35.43 -30.14 14.40
C ARG A 587 -34.90 -30.46 15.81
N LEU A 588 -34.42 -29.45 16.53
CA LEU A 588 -33.95 -29.59 17.92
C LEU A 588 -35.10 -29.92 18.87
N ARG A 589 -36.23 -29.19 18.81
CA ARG A 589 -37.46 -29.45 19.58
C ARG A 589 -38.01 -30.85 19.32
N HIS A 590 -38.00 -31.31 18.07
CA HIS A 590 -38.40 -32.66 17.71
C HIS A 590 -37.45 -33.73 18.28
N ARG A 591 -36.12 -33.52 18.21
CA ARG A 591 -35.13 -34.40 18.85
C ARG A 591 -35.25 -34.43 20.37
N ILE A 592 -35.48 -33.28 21.03
CA ILE A 592 -35.72 -33.21 22.47
C ILE A 592 -37.01 -33.96 22.82
N ARG A 593 -38.13 -33.69 22.14
CA ARG A 593 -39.42 -34.38 22.38
C ARG A 593 -39.34 -35.89 22.14
N SER A 594 -38.56 -36.36 21.16
CA SER A 594 -38.35 -37.79 20.94
C SER A 594 -37.45 -38.43 22.01
N THR A 595 -36.42 -37.71 22.49
CA THR A 595 -35.55 -38.15 23.60
C THR A 595 -36.32 -38.20 24.93
N VAL A 596 -37.13 -37.18 25.23
CA VAL A 596 -38.00 -37.13 26.41
C VAL A 596 -39.03 -38.27 26.36
N ARG A 597 -39.70 -38.52 25.22
CA ARG A 597 -40.58 -39.71 25.08
C ARG A 597 -39.82 -41.01 25.35
N ARG A 598 -38.63 -41.22 24.74
CA ARG A 598 -37.81 -42.41 25.00
C ARG A 598 -37.44 -42.55 26.49
N PHE A 599 -37.19 -41.45 27.19
CA PHE A 599 -36.87 -41.45 28.63
C PHE A 599 -38.10 -41.74 29.50
N VAL A 600 -39.25 -41.13 29.21
CA VAL A 600 -40.53 -41.39 29.89
C VAL A 600 -40.95 -42.84 29.70
N ASN A 601 -41.03 -43.33 28.46
CA ASN A 601 -41.38 -44.73 28.17
C ASN A 601 -40.37 -45.73 28.77
N LYS A 602 -39.09 -45.36 28.95
CA LYS A 602 -38.12 -46.20 29.68
C LYS A 602 -38.39 -46.20 31.19
N ARG A 603 -38.69 -45.05 31.79
CA ARG A 603 -39.07 -44.94 33.21
C ARG A 603 -40.35 -45.74 33.48
N GLU A 604 -41.36 -45.57 32.63
CA GLU A 604 -42.65 -46.26 32.70
C GLU A 604 -42.49 -47.79 32.61
N ARG A 605 -41.68 -48.29 31.67
CA ARG A 605 -41.27 -49.71 31.63
C ARG A 605 -40.50 -50.17 32.87
N SER A 606 -39.73 -49.30 33.52
CA SER A 606 -39.02 -49.64 34.77
C SER A 606 -40.02 -49.83 35.92
N TYR A 607 -40.98 -48.91 36.09
CA TYR A 607 -42.04 -49.03 37.10
C TYR A 607 -42.94 -50.25 36.85
N ILE A 608 -43.24 -50.57 35.59
CA ILE A 608 -44.03 -51.76 35.24
C ILE A 608 -43.24 -53.05 35.51
N ALA A 609 -41.93 -53.06 35.28
CA ALA A 609 -41.08 -54.20 35.64
C ALA A 609 -40.96 -54.38 37.16
N GLU A 610 -40.77 -53.30 37.92
CA GLU A 610 -40.79 -53.33 39.39
C GLU A 610 -42.16 -53.78 39.94
N GLY A 611 -43.26 -53.39 39.28
CA GLY A 611 -44.61 -53.87 39.60
C GLY A 611 -44.77 -55.38 39.43
N TYR A 612 -44.44 -55.92 38.26
CA TYR A 612 -44.55 -57.36 38.02
C TYR A 612 -43.58 -58.19 38.89
N MET A 613 -42.42 -57.66 39.27
CA MET A 613 -41.53 -58.30 40.24
C MET A 613 -42.03 -58.25 41.70
N MET A 614 -43.19 -57.64 41.97
CA MET A 614 -43.87 -57.71 43.28
C MET A 614 -45.13 -58.59 43.28
N GLU A 615 -45.56 -59.15 42.14
CA GLU A 615 -46.70 -60.08 42.08
C GLU A 615 -46.27 -61.56 42.15
N GLU A 616 -45.05 -61.92 41.71
CA GLU A 616 -44.50 -63.28 41.87
C GLU A 616 -43.93 -63.52 43.29
N GLY A 617 -44.81 -63.74 44.25
CA GLY A 617 -44.46 -64.03 45.64
C GLY A 617 -43.85 -65.42 45.85
N LEU A 618 -42.51 -65.55 45.76
CA LEU A 618 -41.77 -66.64 46.42
C LEU A 618 -41.18 -66.17 47.76
N SER A 619 -41.13 -67.07 48.73
CA SER A 619 -40.80 -66.77 50.13
C SER A 619 -39.74 -67.72 50.71
N LEU A 620 -39.05 -67.25 51.76
CA LEU A 620 -38.25 -68.05 52.72
C LEU A 620 -37.10 -68.87 52.09
N THR A 621 -35.83 -68.51 52.28
CA THR A 621 -35.10 -68.72 53.54
C THR A 621 -33.72 -68.01 53.52
N GLY A 622 -33.07 -67.86 54.68
CA GLY A 622 -31.91 -66.97 54.85
C GLY A 622 -30.54 -67.49 54.38
N GLY A 623 -29.62 -66.56 54.10
CA GLY A 623 -28.21 -66.84 53.75
C GLY A 623 -27.46 -65.58 53.27
N THR A 624 -26.59 -65.04 54.09
CA THR A 624 -25.84 -63.75 53.94
C THR A 624 -25.01 -63.55 52.66
N LEU A 625 -24.86 -62.26 52.27
CA LEU A 625 -23.84 -61.60 51.39
C LEU A 625 -24.31 -61.21 49.96
N PRO A 626 -23.70 -60.19 49.30
CA PRO A 626 -22.94 -59.00 49.77
C PRO A 626 -23.56 -57.65 49.27
N PRO A 627 -23.06 -56.45 49.66
CA PRO A 627 -23.77 -55.18 49.44
C PRO A 627 -23.51 -54.49 48.09
N SER A 628 -24.58 -53.97 47.44
CA SER A 628 -24.53 -53.24 46.16
C SER A 628 -25.15 -51.83 46.22
N ARG A 629 -24.32 -50.86 46.64
CA ARG A 629 -24.31 -49.42 46.27
C ARG A 629 -25.62 -48.80 45.74
N SER A 630 -26.24 -47.95 46.56
CA SER A 630 -27.23 -46.97 46.10
C SER A 630 -26.61 -45.96 45.11
N ALA A 631 -27.15 -45.89 43.89
CA ALA A 631 -26.75 -44.90 42.90
C ALA A 631 -27.52 -43.58 43.11
N PRO A 632 -26.85 -42.40 43.15
CA PRO A 632 -27.54 -41.12 43.32
C PRO A 632 -28.33 -40.72 42.06
N GLY A 633 -29.45 -40.03 42.27
CA GLY A 633 -30.36 -39.60 41.20
C GLY A 633 -29.72 -38.62 40.18
N PRO A 634 -30.23 -38.60 38.93
CA PRO A 634 -29.59 -37.88 37.84
C PRO A 634 -29.70 -36.35 37.96
N ARG A 635 -28.58 -35.69 38.25
CA ARG A 635 -28.45 -34.23 38.07
C ARG A 635 -28.45 -33.90 36.56
N LEU A 636 -29.40 -33.08 36.12
CA LEU A 636 -29.43 -32.54 34.75
C LEU A 636 -28.30 -31.53 34.55
N SER A 637 -27.24 -31.91 33.83
CA SER A 637 -26.16 -31.00 33.43
C SER A 637 -26.39 -30.42 32.04
N PHE A 638 -26.29 -29.08 31.95
CA PHE A 638 -26.55 -28.29 30.74
C PHE A 638 -25.67 -28.71 29.53
N ASN A 639 -24.45 -29.18 29.80
CA ASN A 639 -23.47 -29.55 28.77
C ASN A 639 -23.92 -30.70 27.85
N ASN A 640 -24.88 -31.53 28.26
CA ASN A 640 -25.42 -32.59 27.41
C ASN A 640 -26.44 -32.09 26.35
N ILE A 641 -26.90 -30.84 26.44
CA ILE A 641 -27.84 -30.24 25.47
C ILE A 641 -27.10 -29.60 24.29
N VAL A 642 -25.87 -29.11 24.50
CA VAL A 642 -25.10 -28.31 23.52
C VAL A 642 -24.33 -29.17 22.49
N ARG A 643 -24.05 -30.44 22.80
CA ARG A 643 -23.28 -31.38 21.94
C ARG A 643 -23.77 -31.57 20.49
N PRO A 644 -25.03 -31.30 20.08
CA PRO A 644 -25.42 -31.30 18.66
C PRO A 644 -24.85 -30.13 17.84
N ILE A 645 -24.60 -28.98 18.48
CA ILE A 645 -24.24 -27.72 17.79
C ILE A 645 -22.78 -27.76 17.33
N GLN A 646 -21.89 -28.30 18.17
CA GLN A 646 -20.45 -28.48 17.88
C GLN A 646 -20.15 -29.48 16.73
N ARG A 647 -21.16 -30.10 16.11
CA ARG A 647 -21.00 -31.01 14.95
C ARG A 647 -21.50 -30.43 13.62
N LEU A 648 -21.93 -29.16 13.59
CA LEU A 648 -22.24 -28.43 12.35
C LEU A 648 -21.08 -27.52 11.90
N ALA A 649 -20.20 -27.12 12.81
CA ALA A 649 -19.01 -26.31 12.52
C ALA A 649 -17.78 -27.13 12.07
N SER A 650 -17.96 -28.40 11.67
CA SER A 650 -16.84 -29.32 11.40
C SER A 650 -17.15 -30.33 10.28
N ASN A 651 -17.34 -29.83 9.06
CA ASN A 651 -17.45 -30.64 7.84
C ASN A 651 -17.03 -29.81 6.62
N GLY A 652 -15.72 -29.63 6.42
CA GLY A 652 -15.21 -28.66 5.45
C GLY A 652 -13.76 -28.82 5.02
N LEU A 653 -13.18 -30.03 5.11
CA LEU A 653 -12.04 -30.55 4.31
C LEU A 653 -11.56 -31.88 4.92
N ARG A 654 -11.35 -32.91 4.08
CA ARG A 654 -10.70 -34.17 4.48
C ARG A 654 -9.26 -34.16 4.01
N GLN A 655 -8.30 -34.03 4.93
CA GLN A 655 -6.98 -34.62 4.73
C GLN A 655 -6.95 -36.04 5.31
N SER A 656 -6.00 -36.87 4.88
CA SER A 656 -5.98 -38.31 5.18
C SER A 656 -4.58 -38.79 5.58
N ARG A 657 -4.54 -39.92 6.32
CA ARG A 657 -3.36 -40.57 6.94
C ARG A 657 -2.79 -39.84 8.18
N PRO A 658 -2.03 -40.56 9.06
CA PRO A 658 -2.30 -41.92 9.55
C PRO A 658 -2.16 -42.04 11.09
N SER A 659 -2.73 -43.08 11.68
CA SER A 659 -2.68 -43.30 13.15
C SER A 659 -1.45 -44.09 13.60
N PRO A 660 -0.67 -43.62 14.59
CA PRO A 660 0.29 -44.43 15.33
C PRO A 660 -0.29 -45.04 16.62
N LEU A 661 0.06 -46.31 16.84
CA LEU A 661 -0.27 -47.22 17.93
C LEU A 661 0.17 -46.82 19.36
N THR A 662 -0.41 -47.52 20.35
CA THR A 662 0.13 -47.79 21.73
C THR A 662 0.18 -46.58 22.70
N ILE A 663 0.22 -46.70 24.04
CA ILE A 663 0.37 -47.83 24.99
C ILE A 663 -0.70 -47.75 26.12
N SER A 664 -1.12 -48.89 26.71
CA SER A 664 -1.42 -49.00 28.15
C SER A 664 -1.26 -50.44 28.66
N ARG A 665 -0.76 -50.59 29.89
CA ARG A 665 -0.73 -51.85 30.69
C ARG A 665 -2.14 -52.11 31.28
N GLU A 666 -2.50 -53.26 31.87
CA GLU A 666 -1.69 -54.22 32.64
C GLU A 666 -2.32 -55.64 32.78
N SER A 667 -1.46 -56.65 32.96
CA SER A 667 -1.64 -57.94 33.69
C SER A 667 -2.94 -58.80 33.65
N SER A 668 -2.75 -60.11 33.35
CA SER A 668 -3.38 -61.31 33.98
C SER A 668 -4.91 -61.54 33.89
N THR A 669 -5.47 -62.75 33.68
CA THR A 669 -4.92 -64.12 33.50
C THR A 669 -5.95 -65.05 32.81
N THR A 670 -5.51 -66.25 32.38
CA THR A 670 -6.21 -67.54 32.09
C THR A 670 -7.70 -67.70 32.51
N SER A 671 -8.56 -68.50 31.86
CA SER A 671 -8.32 -69.68 30.98
C SER A 671 -9.56 -70.04 30.12
N GLU A 672 -9.36 -70.67 28.94
CA GLU A 672 -10.18 -71.77 28.33
C GLU A 672 -11.69 -71.56 28.01
N GLN A 673 -12.39 -72.31 27.13
CA GLN A 673 -12.08 -73.42 26.19
C GLN A 673 -13.11 -73.47 25.01
N HIS A 674 -12.69 -73.97 23.83
CA HIS A 674 -13.44 -74.69 22.76
C HIS A 674 -14.75 -74.15 22.08
N SER A 675 -14.64 -73.74 20.79
CA SER A 675 -15.09 -74.42 19.53
C SER A 675 -16.19 -75.52 19.51
N PRO A 676 -16.82 -75.91 18.33
CA PRO A 676 -17.00 -75.24 16.99
C PRO A 676 -18.36 -75.50 16.23
N ALA A 677 -18.50 -74.93 15.01
CA ALA A 677 -19.44 -75.28 13.89
C ALA A 677 -20.96 -75.03 14.14
N ARG A 678 -21.93 -75.05 13.19
CA ARG A 678 -22.14 -75.53 11.78
C ARG A 678 -23.37 -74.72 11.20
N VAL A 679 -23.92 -74.69 9.96
CA VAL A 679 -23.89 -75.40 8.64
C VAL A 679 -24.26 -74.38 7.50
N SER A 680 -24.37 -74.80 6.23
CA SER A 680 -24.87 -74.06 5.01
C SER A 680 -26.24 -74.63 4.51
N PRO A 681 -26.67 -74.61 3.21
CA PRO A 681 -26.63 -73.64 2.07
C PRO A 681 -27.99 -73.50 1.29
N MET A 682 -28.11 -72.63 0.25
CA MET A 682 -28.71 -72.96 -1.09
C MET A 682 -28.73 -71.82 -2.17
N ARG A 683 -28.73 -72.26 -3.45
CA ARG A 683 -29.27 -71.76 -4.77
C ARG A 683 -30.06 -70.41 -4.89
N SER A 684 -30.21 -69.72 -6.06
CA SER A 684 -29.67 -69.83 -7.45
C SER A 684 -30.23 -68.76 -8.44
N LEU A 685 -29.54 -68.49 -9.58
CA LEU A 685 -30.05 -67.99 -10.90
C LEU A 685 -30.62 -66.52 -10.98
N SER A 686 -30.68 -65.77 -12.11
CA SER A 686 -30.22 -65.93 -13.53
C SER A 686 -30.14 -64.59 -14.32
N PHE A 687 -29.47 -64.60 -15.49
CA PHE A 687 -29.34 -63.56 -16.56
C PHE A 687 -30.61 -63.43 -17.46
N PRO A 688 -30.79 -62.49 -18.46
CA PRO A 688 -29.86 -61.96 -19.52
C PRO A 688 -29.92 -60.42 -19.81
N GLY A 689 -29.21 -59.79 -20.78
CA GLY A 689 -28.07 -60.19 -21.65
C GLY A 689 -27.99 -59.46 -23.04
N ILE A 690 -26.80 -59.44 -23.69
CA ILE A 690 -26.52 -59.18 -25.15
C ILE A 690 -26.61 -57.68 -25.59
N GLN A 691 -25.85 -57.06 -26.55
CA GLN A 691 -24.94 -57.41 -27.69
C GLN A 691 -23.76 -56.35 -27.76
N THR A 692 -22.45 -56.68 -27.83
CA THR A 692 -21.49 -56.73 -28.99
C THR A 692 -21.49 -55.52 -29.97
N VAL A 693 -20.41 -55.01 -30.60
CA VAL A 693 -19.25 -55.64 -31.33
C VAL A 693 -17.94 -54.77 -31.25
N SER A 694 -16.80 -55.32 -31.70
CA SER A 694 -15.40 -54.82 -31.81
C SER A 694 -15.17 -53.64 -32.81
N ASN A 695 -13.98 -53.16 -33.22
CA ASN A 695 -12.60 -53.73 -33.37
C ASN A 695 -11.58 -52.57 -33.63
N ILE A 696 -10.29 -52.57 -33.22
CA ILE A 696 -9.08 -53.18 -33.85
C ILE A 696 -7.81 -52.77 -33.04
N GLY A 697 -6.73 -53.58 -33.05
CA GLY A 697 -5.39 -53.28 -32.46
C GLY A 697 -4.34 -52.79 -33.48
N PRO A 698 -3.01 -53.07 -33.37
CA PRO A 698 -2.36 -54.03 -32.45
C PRO A 698 -0.99 -53.63 -31.81
N HIS A 699 -0.59 -54.39 -30.76
CA HIS A 699 0.78 -54.82 -30.34
C HIS A 699 1.93 -53.77 -30.09
N ASP A 700 2.89 -53.97 -29.17
CA ASP A 700 3.32 -55.19 -28.43
C ASP A 700 3.68 -54.96 -26.93
N GLU A 701 3.89 -56.07 -26.22
CA GLU A 701 4.24 -56.20 -24.77
C GLU A 701 5.62 -56.92 -24.64
N PRO A 702 6.12 -57.53 -23.51
CA PRO A 702 5.65 -57.63 -22.12
C PRO A 702 6.71 -57.38 -20.99
N ASN A 703 6.28 -57.59 -19.73
CA ASN A 703 7.04 -58.04 -18.53
C ASN A 703 7.93 -57.07 -17.73
N GLY A 704 7.61 -56.94 -16.43
CA GLY A 704 8.48 -56.39 -15.37
C GLY A 704 7.76 -56.31 -14.01
N THR A 705 8.06 -57.21 -13.07
CA THR A 705 7.22 -57.44 -11.87
C THR A 705 7.71 -56.78 -10.56
N ALA A 706 6.86 -55.89 -10.02
CA ALA A 706 6.49 -55.76 -8.60
C ALA A 706 7.51 -55.31 -7.51
N THR A 707 6.96 -54.64 -6.47
CA THR A 707 7.53 -54.33 -5.13
C THR A 707 8.68 -53.29 -5.07
N ALA A 708 8.83 -52.46 -4.01
CA ALA A 708 7.92 -52.05 -2.92
C ALA A 708 8.42 -50.76 -2.21
N TYR A 709 7.52 -50.11 -1.44
CA TYR A 709 7.71 -49.14 -0.33
C TYR A 709 9.09 -48.45 -0.11
N GLY A 710 9.09 -47.10 -0.10
CA GLY A 710 10.12 -46.30 0.59
C GLY A 710 9.89 -46.20 2.12
N PRO A 711 10.82 -45.55 2.86
CA PRO A 711 10.46 -44.23 3.40
C PRO A 711 11.62 -43.20 3.48
N ALA A 712 11.26 -41.94 3.68
CA ALA A 712 12.10 -40.85 4.20
C ALA A 712 12.23 -40.97 5.76
N PRO A 713 13.05 -40.17 6.50
CA PRO A 713 13.70 -38.91 6.11
C PRO A 713 15.14 -38.66 6.62
N SER A 714 15.82 -37.63 6.10
CA SER A 714 16.73 -36.73 6.85
C SER A 714 17.28 -35.58 5.97
N SER A 715 17.45 -34.40 6.56
CA SER A 715 18.41 -33.36 6.14
C SER A 715 19.84 -33.80 6.57
N PRO A 716 20.97 -33.33 5.98
CA PRO A 716 21.19 -31.93 5.53
C PRO A 716 22.20 -31.70 4.37
N ARG A 717 22.60 -30.43 4.21
CA ARG A 717 23.82 -29.87 3.57
C ARG A 717 23.90 -29.72 2.04
N LEU A 718 24.41 -28.55 1.66
CA LEU A 718 25.05 -28.25 0.37
C LEU A 718 26.46 -28.88 0.30
N PRO A 719 26.97 -29.10 -0.92
CA PRO A 719 28.37 -28.80 -1.21
C PRO A 719 28.56 -27.97 -2.50
N ASP A 720 29.64 -27.20 -2.57
CA ASP A 720 30.07 -26.46 -3.76
C ASP A 720 30.64 -27.38 -4.86
N GLY A 721 30.64 -26.90 -6.12
CA GLY A 721 31.29 -27.59 -7.23
C GLY A 721 31.10 -26.91 -8.59
N SER A 722 32.15 -26.24 -9.09
CA SER A 722 32.16 -25.53 -10.38
C SER A 722 32.49 -26.43 -11.58
N PHE A 723 31.86 -26.18 -12.75
CA PHE A 723 32.50 -26.39 -14.07
C PHE A 723 31.89 -25.46 -15.15
N VAL A 724 32.46 -25.44 -16.36
CA VAL A 724 32.48 -24.25 -17.25
C VAL A 724 32.12 -24.55 -18.72
N SER A 725 31.46 -23.57 -19.36
CA SER A 725 31.41 -23.23 -20.81
C SER A 725 30.31 -23.74 -21.76
N ASN A 726 29.97 -22.82 -22.68
CA ASN A 726 29.37 -22.94 -24.03
C ASN A 726 27.88 -23.38 -24.15
N GLY A 727 27.07 -22.66 -24.97
CA GLY A 727 25.77 -23.25 -25.38
C GLY A 727 24.72 -22.48 -26.21
N SER A 728 24.66 -21.15 -26.22
CA SER A 728 23.73 -20.31 -27.06
C SER A 728 22.19 -20.38 -26.81
N VAL A 729 21.52 -19.27 -27.21
CA VAL A 729 20.06 -19.05 -27.47
C VAL A 729 18.97 -19.53 -26.50
N SER A 730 18.36 -18.60 -25.74
CA SER A 730 16.89 -18.32 -25.75
C SER A 730 16.45 -17.28 -24.69
N SER A 731 15.31 -16.62 -24.96
CA SER A 731 14.43 -15.83 -24.04
C SER A 731 15.05 -14.93 -22.95
N LEU A 732 14.79 -13.62 -23.07
CA LEU A 732 15.04 -12.63 -22.00
C LEU A 732 14.04 -12.82 -20.83
N GLN A 733 14.48 -13.48 -19.76
CA GLN A 733 13.89 -13.32 -18.43
C GLN A 733 14.72 -12.32 -17.62
N SER A 734 14.06 -11.35 -16.99
CA SER A 734 14.72 -10.35 -16.14
C SER A 734 15.34 -11.00 -14.91
N ARG A 735 16.67 -11.00 -14.84
CA ARG A 735 17.41 -11.52 -13.68
C ARG A 735 17.45 -10.49 -12.55
N SER A 736 16.68 -10.76 -11.50
CA SER A 736 16.77 -10.08 -10.21
C SER A 736 18.21 -10.02 -9.69
N ARG A 737 18.63 -8.82 -9.25
CA ARG A 737 19.76 -8.58 -8.34
C ARG A 737 19.45 -7.36 -7.47
N ASN A 738 19.88 -7.41 -6.21
CA ASN A 738 19.67 -6.34 -5.24
C ASN A 738 20.38 -5.04 -5.65
N SER A 739 19.71 -3.90 -5.50
CA SER A 739 20.36 -2.58 -5.40
C SER A 739 20.90 -2.39 -3.98
N SER A 740 22.21 -2.52 -3.81
CA SER A 740 22.90 -2.33 -2.53
C SER A 740 23.12 -0.85 -2.23
N HIS A 741 22.30 -0.25 -1.37
CA HIS A 741 22.56 1.07 -0.78
C HIS A 741 23.63 0.96 0.31
N ILE A 742 24.91 1.26 0.03
CA ILE A 742 25.89 1.51 1.11
C ILE A 742 26.94 2.57 0.72
N ASN A 743 27.16 3.47 1.69
CA ASN A 743 28.45 4.07 2.06
C ASN A 743 29.04 5.31 1.35
N LEU A 744 29.04 6.44 2.08
CA LEU A 744 30.01 7.54 1.98
C LEU A 744 30.63 7.85 3.37
N SER A 745 31.23 6.85 4.04
CA SER A 745 31.89 7.03 5.35
C SER A 745 33.37 6.60 5.37
N SER A 746 34.24 7.39 4.73
CA SER A 746 35.70 7.17 4.78
C SER A 746 36.56 8.45 4.81
N LEU A 747 36.03 9.57 5.31
CA LEU A 747 36.82 10.76 5.67
C LEU A 747 36.82 10.98 7.19
N ALA A 748 38.00 10.90 7.80
CA ALA A 748 38.16 11.06 9.24
C ALA A 748 37.90 12.51 9.70
N PRO A 749 37.22 12.73 10.84
CA PRO A 749 36.90 14.07 11.33
C PRO A 749 38.17 14.83 11.75
N ARG A 750 38.51 15.90 11.03
CA ARG A 750 39.51 16.87 11.49
C ARG A 750 38.96 17.65 12.69
N GLN A 751 39.63 17.54 13.82
CA GLN A 751 39.30 18.26 15.04
C GLN A 751 39.29 19.77 14.82
N ALA A 752 38.21 20.44 15.24
CA ALA A 752 38.12 21.89 15.22
C ALA A 752 39.01 22.50 16.34
N ILE A 753 40.23 22.88 15.99
CA ILE A 753 41.11 23.63 16.90
C ILE A 753 40.57 25.05 17.03
N SER A 754 40.08 25.40 18.22
CA SER A 754 39.70 26.76 18.56
C SER A 754 40.92 27.68 18.53
N ARG A 755 40.87 28.70 17.67
CA ARG A 755 41.79 29.85 17.72
C ARG A 755 40.99 31.12 18.02
N THR A 756 41.09 31.55 19.27
CA THR A 756 40.79 32.93 19.64
C THR A 756 41.71 33.88 18.88
N PHE A 757 41.15 34.98 18.39
CA PHE A 757 41.93 36.14 17.93
C PHE A 757 41.36 37.39 18.57
N SER A 758 42.23 38.18 19.20
CA SER A 758 41.85 39.38 19.94
C SER A 758 41.59 40.55 19.00
N GLY A 759 40.50 41.28 19.22
CA GLY A 759 40.31 42.59 18.60
C GLY A 759 41.38 43.57 19.07
N GLY A 760 42.11 44.17 18.13
CA GLY A 760 43.05 45.27 18.36
C GLY A 760 42.61 46.50 17.56
N ASN A 761 42.45 47.64 18.24
CA ASN A 761 41.94 48.86 17.63
C ASN A 761 42.89 49.43 16.57
N HIS A 762 42.33 49.93 15.47
CA HIS A 762 42.71 51.24 14.90
C HIS A 762 41.55 51.80 14.07
N ALA A 763 41.30 53.10 14.17
CA ALA A 763 40.22 53.80 13.46
C ALA A 763 40.78 54.68 12.33
N PRO A 764 40.08 54.82 11.18
CA PRO A 764 40.44 55.76 10.13
C PRO A 764 39.94 57.18 10.44
N SER A 765 40.79 58.18 10.21
CA SER A 765 40.46 59.60 10.34
C SER A 765 39.79 60.14 9.07
N ALA A 766 38.72 60.93 9.22
CA ALA A 766 38.09 61.65 8.12
C ALA A 766 38.82 62.98 7.79
N PRO A 767 38.92 63.38 6.50
CA PRO A 767 39.22 64.76 6.10
C PRO A 767 37.95 65.63 6.19
N TYR A 768 38.11 66.95 5.98
CA TYR A 768 37.11 67.96 6.35
C TYR A 768 37.03 69.06 5.28
N ARG A 769 35.81 69.36 4.79
CA ARG A 769 35.43 70.57 4.02
C ARG A 769 36.07 70.74 2.62
N ASP A 770 35.62 71.66 1.76
CA ASP A 770 34.63 72.78 1.86
C ASP A 770 33.65 72.79 0.66
N GLU A 771 32.67 73.71 0.72
CA GLU A 771 31.60 74.06 -0.27
C GLU A 771 30.45 73.04 -0.49
#